data_AF-W4QGL2-F1
#
_entry.id   AF-W4QGL2-F1
#
_cell.length_a   1.000
_cell.length_b   1.000
_cell.length_c   1.000
_cell.angle_alpha   90.00
_cell.angle_beta   90.00
_cell.angle_gamma   90.00
#
_symmetry.space_group_name_H-M   'P 1'
#
loop_
_entity.id
_entity.type
_entity.pdbx_description
1 polymer ?
#
loop_
_entity_poly.entity_id
_entity_poly.type
_entity_poly.pdbx_seq_one_letter_code
_entity_poly.pdbx_strand_id
1 'polypeptide(L)'
;MTYQNVDEFISLITEKIRTLFGKELHNANEKDVYYALASIANDEMHPHWCKTNEHYEQKKVKKVYYLSMEFLIGRLLESNLLNCGLLDVTNIALKRLGFKRDAVFIHEHDAGLGNGGLGRLAACFLDSLASLQYPGHGCGIRYRYGLFEQRIIHGHQIELPDYWLKEDYPWETRKSEESISVHFGGSVHMHRRANGSLEFRYENTDEVIAVPYDIPISGYHNHTVNTLRLWSAESQDRNDVANHSDHYYHALDHTHSIDQISGFLYPDDSSYEGKKLRLKQQYFLVSASIQNILRHYLNEGRGPLTQLSEHIVIQINDTHPSLAIPELMRLLMDHYDLNWDQAWETTHKTIAYTNHTTLSEALEKWPKDMVQNLLPRIYMIIDEINERFCQGLWFDCPEMREHIPALAIIADDQIHMARLAIVGSFSVNGVARLHTEILKKKEMKLFYQLFPKRFNNKTNGITHRRWLLQVNPHLANVITDVIGPAWIKRPNQLISLLRYSNDPAFLEQIEQVKLQNKRTLAQFIYDKMGIKVNEKSIFDVQIKRLHEYKRQLLNIFHVIYLYNELKDNPKLDLTPRTFIFGAKAAPSYHLAKEVIKLIHTVASLVNHDYDVADRIKVIFLENYNVSLAEKIIPAADISEQISTASKEASGTGNMKMMMNGALTVGTMDGANIEIRDLVGDQHIFMFGLTSDEVLHYYEHGGYSARDIYNTDDRISRILDQLNSGVFGEQEMEFKDLYYNILYHNDPYFVLKDFDPYIETHELVEQAYRDRSIWLNKSITNIAYSGKFSSDRTIQQYASEIWQLTKNPIK
;
A
#
# COMPACT_ATOMS: atom_id res chain seq x y z
N MET A 1 -7.05 -31.37 6.89
CA MET A 1 -8.23 -32.28 6.76
C MET A 1 -9.45 -31.39 6.71
N THR A 2 -10.36 -31.51 5.75
CA THR A 2 -11.54 -30.63 5.74
C THR A 2 -12.53 -31.11 6.80
N TYR A 3 -12.59 -30.41 7.94
CA TYR A 3 -13.57 -30.63 9.01
C TYR A 3 -14.99 -30.33 8.47
N GLN A 4 -15.60 -31.28 7.79
CA GLN A 4 -16.98 -31.16 7.29
C GLN A 4 -18.01 -31.32 8.43
N ASN A 5 -17.57 -31.82 9.59
CA ASN A 5 -18.39 -31.96 10.78
C ASN A 5 -18.22 -30.77 11.73
N VAL A 6 -19.28 -29.97 11.88
CA VAL A 6 -19.31 -28.80 12.77
C VAL A 6 -19.05 -29.20 14.23
N ASP A 7 -19.51 -30.38 14.66
CA ASP A 7 -19.37 -30.80 16.06
C ASP A 7 -17.92 -31.20 16.40
N GLU A 8 -17.18 -31.75 15.42
CA GLU A 8 -15.73 -31.96 15.53
C GLU A 8 -14.99 -30.63 15.62
N PHE A 9 -15.38 -29.64 14.80
CA PHE A 9 -14.76 -28.32 14.84
C PHE A 9 -15.04 -27.58 16.17
N ILE A 10 -16.25 -27.69 16.71
CA ILE A 10 -16.60 -27.18 18.05
C ILE A 10 -15.75 -27.86 19.14
N SER A 11 -15.56 -29.19 19.02
CA SER A 11 -14.72 -29.94 19.95
C SER A 11 -13.27 -29.46 19.90
N LEU A 12 -12.75 -29.19 18.70
CA LEU A 12 -11.41 -28.63 18.50
C LEU A 12 -11.27 -27.22 19.08
N ILE A 13 -12.25 -26.33 18.88
CA ILE A 13 -12.27 -25.00 19.52
C ILE A 13 -12.21 -25.15 21.04
N THR A 14 -13.03 -26.06 21.60
CA THR A 14 -13.08 -26.31 23.05
C THR A 14 -11.75 -26.84 23.58
N GLU A 15 -11.12 -27.77 22.86
CA GLU A 15 -9.80 -28.30 23.20
C GLU A 15 -8.72 -27.21 23.17
N LYS A 16 -8.75 -26.33 22.16
CA LYS A 16 -7.82 -25.21 22.06
C LYS A 16 -7.99 -24.20 23.19
N ILE A 17 -9.23 -23.90 23.59
CA ILE A 17 -9.49 -23.05 24.75
C ILE A 17 -8.92 -23.68 26.03
N ARG A 18 -9.10 -24.99 26.22
CA ARG A 18 -8.54 -25.72 27.39
C ARG A 18 -7.01 -25.71 27.39
N THR A 19 -6.38 -25.98 26.25
CA THR A 19 -4.92 -26.10 26.15
C THR A 19 -4.20 -24.76 26.21
N LEU A 20 -4.77 -23.70 25.60
CA LEU A 20 -4.17 -22.37 25.59
C LEU A 20 -4.43 -21.59 26.89
N PHE A 21 -5.62 -21.74 27.48
CA PHE A 21 -6.07 -20.87 28.58
C PHE A 21 -6.41 -21.61 29.88
N GLY A 22 -6.45 -22.95 29.88
CA GLY A 22 -6.89 -23.71 31.06
C GLY A 22 -8.37 -23.47 31.42
N LYS A 23 -9.19 -23.04 30.46
CA LYS A 23 -10.60 -22.69 30.66
C LYS A 23 -11.52 -23.73 30.01
N GLU A 24 -12.68 -23.94 30.62
CA GLU A 24 -13.81 -24.59 29.96
C GLU A 24 -14.54 -23.60 29.05
N LEU A 25 -15.18 -24.11 27.99
CA LEU A 25 -15.88 -23.29 26.98
C LEU A 25 -16.91 -22.31 27.59
N HIS A 26 -17.62 -22.70 28.64
CA HIS A 26 -18.62 -21.84 29.29
C HIS A 26 -18.01 -20.63 30.04
N ASN A 27 -16.70 -20.65 30.30
CA ASN A 27 -15.95 -19.56 30.91
C ASN A 27 -15.09 -18.78 29.90
N ALA A 28 -15.15 -19.14 28.62
CA ALA A 28 -14.38 -18.48 27.57
C ALA A 28 -15.04 -17.18 27.13
N ASN A 29 -14.23 -16.13 26.95
CA ASN A 29 -14.68 -14.88 26.32
C ASN A 29 -14.32 -14.87 24.82
N GLU A 30 -14.78 -13.83 24.11
CA GLU A 30 -14.56 -13.68 22.67
C GLU A 30 -13.07 -13.65 22.28
N LYS A 31 -12.21 -13.13 23.17
CA LYS A 31 -10.76 -13.08 22.98
C LYS A 31 -10.14 -14.48 23.09
N ASP A 32 -10.57 -15.29 24.05
CA ASP A 32 -10.13 -16.69 24.18
C ASP A 32 -10.49 -17.47 22.90
N VAL A 33 -11.70 -17.25 22.37
CA VAL A 33 -12.16 -17.88 21.12
C VAL A 33 -11.35 -17.40 19.91
N TYR A 34 -11.00 -16.11 19.85
CA TYR A 34 -10.13 -15.55 18.80
C TYR A 34 -8.79 -16.29 18.72
N TYR A 35 -8.07 -16.39 19.84
CA TYR A 35 -6.79 -17.08 19.88
C TYR A 35 -6.91 -18.58 19.62
N ALA A 36 -8.00 -19.22 20.06
CA ALA A 36 -8.28 -20.62 19.73
C ALA A 36 -8.43 -20.81 18.21
N LEU A 37 -9.20 -19.95 17.53
CA LEU A 37 -9.36 -20.00 16.07
C LEU A 37 -8.05 -19.69 15.33
N ALA A 38 -7.26 -18.72 15.81
CA ALA A 38 -5.94 -18.43 15.25
C ALA A 38 -5.00 -19.63 15.36
N SER A 39 -5.00 -20.32 16.51
CA SER A 39 -4.24 -21.57 16.68
C SER A 39 -4.71 -22.67 15.74
N ILE A 40 -6.02 -22.83 15.51
CA ILE A 40 -6.54 -23.84 14.57
C ILE A 40 -6.10 -23.53 13.14
N ALA A 41 -6.16 -22.26 12.74
CA ALA A 41 -5.69 -21.85 11.42
C ALA A 41 -4.18 -22.12 11.26
N ASN A 42 -3.37 -21.82 12.27
CA ASN A 42 -1.94 -22.12 12.27
C ASN A 42 -1.65 -23.63 12.21
N ASP A 43 -2.42 -24.46 12.91
CA ASP A 43 -2.28 -25.91 12.86
C ASP A 43 -2.54 -26.47 11.45
N GLU A 44 -3.44 -25.86 10.68
CA GLU A 44 -3.63 -26.23 9.27
C GLU A 44 -2.48 -25.70 8.39
N MET A 45 -2.03 -24.45 8.60
CA MET A 45 -1.03 -23.81 7.73
C MET A 45 0.41 -24.30 7.96
N HIS A 46 0.86 -24.46 9.21
CA HIS A 46 2.27 -24.73 9.54
C HIS A 46 2.81 -26.02 8.91
N PRO A 47 2.09 -27.17 8.91
CA PRO A 47 2.57 -28.37 8.22
C PRO A 47 2.76 -28.14 6.71
N HIS A 48 1.86 -27.37 6.08
CA HIS A 48 1.97 -27.00 4.66
C HIS A 48 3.11 -26.02 4.41
N TRP A 49 3.39 -25.13 5.35
CA TRP A 49 4.54 -24.22 5.29
C TRP A 49 5.87 -24.94 5.34
N CYS A 50 6.05 -25.87 6.29
CA CYS A 50 7.24 -26.74 6.33
C CYS A 50 7.42 -27.51 5.02
N LYS A 51 6.36 -28.18 4.53
CA LYS A 51 6.38 -28.90 3.25
C LYS A 51 6.70 -28.02 2.05
N THR A 52 6.20 -26.78 2.04
CA THR A 52 6.46 -25.82 0.96
C THR A 52 7.96 -25.46 0.92
N ASN A 53 8.54 -25.13 2.08
CA ASN A 53 9.95 -24.80 2.20
C ASN A 53 10.84 -26.00 1.82
N GLU A 54 10.57 -27.18 2.38
CA GLU A 54 11.28 -28.43 2.04
C GLU A 54 11.20 -28.73 0.54
N HIS A 55 10.02 -28.56 -0.08
CA HIS A 55 9.85 -28.76 -1.51
C HIS A 55 10.70 -27.79 -2.34
N TYR A 56 10.70 -26.51 -1.97
CA TYR A 56 11.48 -25.48 -2.66
C TYR A 56 12.99 -25.71 -2.55
N GLU A 57 13.46 -26.18 -1.40
CA GLU A 57 14.85 -26.55 -1.16
C GLU A 57 15.25 -27.79 -1.99
N GLN A 58 14.50 -28.90 -1.85
CA GLN A 58 14.80 -30.16 -2.53
C GLN A 58 14.78 -30.04 -4.05
N LYS A 59 13.85 -29.25 -4.60
CA LYS A 59 13.73 -29.02 -6.04
C LYS A 59 14.62 -27.88 -6.55
N LYS A 60 15.31 -27.16 -5.66
CA LYS A 60 16.15 -25.99 -5.98
C LYS A 60 15.43 -24.96 -6.87
N VAL A 61 14.14 -24.77 -6.61
CA VAL A 61 13.27 -23.93 -7.44
C VAL A 61 13.76 -22.49 -7.45
N LYS A 62 13.63 -21.79 -8.57
CA LYS A 62 13.89 -20.35 -8.61
C LYS A 62 12.91 -19.62 -7.69
N LYS A 63 13.38 -18.76 -6.80
CA LYS A 63 12.58 -18.01 -5.81
C LYS A 63 12.61 -16.51 -6.11
N VAL A 64 11.53 -15.79 -5.83
CA VAL A 64 11.53 -14.32 -5.78
C VAL A 64 11.50 -13.83 -4.34
N TYR A 65 12.28 -12.80 -4.03
CA TYR A 65 12.20 -12.05 -2.78
C TYR A 65 11.74 -10.64 -3.08
N TYR A 66 10.60 -10.26 -2.52
CA TYR A 66 9.97 -8.96 -2.71
C TYR A 66 10.29 -8.06 -1.52
N LEU A 67 11.19 -7.08 -1.72
CA LEU A 67 11.63 -6.16 -0.67
C LEU A 67 10.76 -4.91 -0.69
N SER A 68 10.12 -4.61 0.43
CA SER A 68 9.31 -3.40 0.60
C SER A 68 9.38 -2.87 2.02
N MET A 69 9.37 -1.54 2.15
CA MET A 69 9.25 -0.86 3.44
C MET A 69 7.86 -1.02 4.06
N GLU A 70 6.83 -1.41 3.30
CA GLU A 70 5.50 -1.61 3.86
C GLU A 70 4.78 -2.85 3.34
N PHE A 71 4.04 -3.51 4.23
CA PHE A 71 3.11 -4.59 3.95
C PHE A 71 1.81 -4.34 4.71
N LEU A 72 0.83 -3.72 4.06
CA LEU A 72 -0.46 -3.41 4.67
C LEU A 72 -1.38 -4.66 4.62
N ILE A 73 -1.04 -5.70 5.39
CA ILE A 73 -1.69 -7.02 5.33
C ILE A 73 -3.12 -7.03 5.91
N GLY A 74 -3.40 -6.16 6.89
CA GLY A 74 -4.66 -6.13 7.63
C GLY A 74 -4.79 -7.33 8.58
N ARG A 75 -6.01 -7.60 9.03
CA ARG A 75 -6.34 -8.80 9.81
C ARG A 75 -6.16 -10.08 9.01
N LEU A 76 -5.58 -11.11 9.62
CA LEU A 76 -5.26 -12.38 8.98
C LEU A 76 -6.25 -13.49 9.34
N LEU A 77 -6.96 -13.44 10.48
CA LEU A 77 -7.82 -14.55 10.90
C LEU A 77 -8.82 -14.95 9.82
N GLU A 78 -9.64 -13.98 9.39
CA GLU A 78 -10.69 -14.25 8.41
C GLU A 78 -10.11 -14.70 7.07
N SER A 79 -9.03 -14.05 6.63
CA SER A 79 -8.33 -14.37 5.39
C SER A 79 -7.72 -15.77 5.40
N ASN A 80 -7.14 -16.19 6.53
CA ASN A 80 -6.53 -17.50 6.70
C ASN A 80 -7.60 -18.59 6.80
N LEU A 81 -8.67 -18.35 7.56
CA LEU A 81 -9.83 -19.25 7.59
C LEU A 81 -10.47 -19.40 6.20
N LEU A 82 -10.57 -18.32 5.43
CA LEU A 82 -11.05 -18.36 4.05
C LEU A 82 -10.12 -19.20 3.17
N ASN A 83 -8.82 -18.90 3.18
CA ASN A 83 -7.84 -19.57 2.33
C ASN A 83 -7.71 -21.07 2.66
N CYS A 84 -7.88 -21.45 3.92
CA CYS A 84 -7.89 -22.85 4.38
C CYS A 84 -9.23 -23.57 4.17
N GLY A 85 -10.29 -22.87 3.73
CA GLY A 85 -11.62 -23.46 3.60
C GLY A 85 -12.33 -23.76 4.94
N LEU A 86 -11.94 -23.04 6.00
CA LEU A 86 -12.47 -23.20 7.37
C LEU A 86 -13.46 -22.09 7.77
N LEU A 87 -13.62 -21.04 6.96
CA LEU A 87 -14.45 -19.88 7.32
C LEU A 87 -15.93 -20.24 7.52
N ASP A 88 -16.52 -21.05 6.64
CA ASP A 88 -17.94 -21.42 6.74
C ASP A 88 -18.23 -22.27 7.98
N VAL A 89 -17.41 -23.30 8.23
CA VAL A 89 -17.57 -24.14 9.43
C VAL A 89 -17.34 -23.31 10.70
N THR A 90 -16.41 -22.35 10.68
CA THR A 90 -16.21 -21.41 11.79
C THR A 90 -17.44 -20.56 12.05
N ASN A 91 -18.06 -20.00 11.00
CA ASN A 91 -19.26 -19.18 11.13
C ASN A 91 -20.44 -19.97 11.74
N ILE A 92 -20.62 -21.23 11.33
CA ILE A 92 -21.66 -22.10 11.88
C ILE A 92 -21.34 -22.47 13.33
N ALA A 93 -20.08 -22.81 13.64
CA ALA A 93 -19.63 -23.16 14.98
C ALA A 93 -19.81 -22.01 15.97
N LEU A 94 -19.36 -20.79 15.64
CA LEU A 94 -19.53 -19.60 16.47
C LEU A 94 -21.01 -19.35 16.79
N LYS A 95 -21.89 -19.47 15.77
CA LYS A 95 -23.34 -19.32 15.97
C LYS A 95 -23.92 -20.37 16.92
N ARG A 96 -23.52 -21.64 16.80
CA ARG A 96 -23.95 -22.73 17.71
C ARG A 96 -23.44 -22.53 19.14
N LEU A 97 -22.24 -21.98 19.27
CA LEU A 97 -21.60 -21.66 20.55
C LEU A 97 -22.14 -20.39 21.21
N GLY A 98 -23.00 -19.63 20.52
CA GLY A 98 -23.57 -18.38 21.04
C GLY A 98 -22.66 -17.15 20.90
N PHE A 99 -21.53 -17.27 20.19
CA PHE A 99 -20.62 -16.15 19.93
C PHE A 99 -21.00 -15.38 18.67
N LYS A 100 -20.91 -14.05 18.73
CA LYS A 100 -21.03 -13.19 17.54
C LYS A 100 -19.69 -13.13 16.83
N ARG A 101 -19.65 -13.49 15.55
CA ARG A 101 -18.45 -13.44 14.70
C ARG A 101 -17.69 -12.11 14.83
N ASP A 102 -18.37 -10.99 14.64
CA ASP A 102 -17.73 -9.67 14.67
C ASP A 102 -17.13 -9.33 16.04
N ALA A 103 -17.73 -9.83 17.13
CA ALA A 103 -17.21 -9.65 18.48
C ALA A 103 -15.96 -10.49 18.75
N VAL A 104 -15.81 -11.64 18.09
CA VAL A 104 -14.59 -12.44 18.13
C VAL A 104 -13.50 -11.83 17.25
N PHE A 105 -13.83 -11.50 16.00
CA PHE A 105 -12.85 -11.07 15.00
C PHE A 105 -12.31 -9.66 15.28
N ILE A 106 -13.02 -8.83 16.04
CA ILE A 106 -12.55 -7.49 16.41
C ILE A 106 -11.36 -7.51 17.39
N HIS A 107 -11.12 -8.63 18.08
CA HIS A 107 -9.95 -8.81 18.95
C HIS A 107 -8.63 -8.87 18.18
N GLU A 108 -8.66 -9.13 16.88
CA GLU A 108 -7.46 -9.01 16.05
C GLU A 108 -7.17 -7.53 15.76
N HIS A 109 -5.96 -7.07 16.06
CA HIS A 109 -5.49 -5.76 15.62
C HIS A 109 -4.95 -5.85 14.19
N ASP A 110 -5.21 -4.84 13.35
CA ASP A 110 -4.53 -4.73 12.05
C ASP A 110 -3.01 -4.64 12.31
N ALA A 111 -2.21 -5.41 11.58
CA ALA A 111 -0.77 -5.32 11.72
C ALA A 111 -0.26 -3.96 11.24
N GLY A 112 0.41 -3.22 12.13
CA GLY A 112 1.02 -1.90 11.87
C GLY A 112 2.26 -2.00 10.98
N LEU A 113 2.13 -2.60 9.80
CA LEU A 113 3.24 -2.91 8.90
C LEU A 113 3.21 -2.10 7.60
N GLY A 114 2.23 -1.22 7.41
CA GLY A 114 2.12 -0.40 6.22
C GLY A 114 1.20 0.81 6.40
N ASN A 115 1.20 1.69 5.40
CA ASN A 115 0.38 2.89 5.37
C ASN A 115 -0.55 2.92 4.15
N GLY A 116 0.03 2.77 2.95
CA GLY A 116 -0.62 3.20 1.72
C GLY A 116 -0.93 2.10 0.70
N GLY A 117 -1.14 2.56 -0.54
CA GLY A 117 -1.39 1.69 -1.69
C GLY A 117 -0.20 0.80 -2.05
N LEU A 118 1.03 1.23 -1.78
CA LEU A 118 2.26 0.46 -2.03
C LEU A 118 2.29 -0.80 -1.14
N GLY A 119 2.06 -0.64 0.16
CA GLY A 119 2.03 -1.74 1.11
C GLY A 119 0.82 -2.65 0.91
N ARG A 120 -0.33 -2.09 0.49
CA ARG A 120 -1.50 -2.91 0.17
C ARG A 120 -1.30 -3.73 -1.10
N LEU A 121 -0.57 -3.19 -2.08
CA LEU A 121 -0.16 -3.91 -3.29
C LEU A 121 0.76 -5.07 -2.93
N ALA A 122 1.80 -4.81 -2.12
CA ALA A 122 2.72 -5.85 -1.65
C ALA A 122 1.96 -7.00 -0.97
N ALA A 123 0.99 -6.68 -0.10
CA ALA A 123 0.14 -7.69 0.54
C ALA A 123 -0.76 -8.46 -0.47
N CYS A 124 -1.34 -7.80 -1.48
CA CYS A 124 -2.08 -8.49 -2.55
C CYS A 124 -1.17 -9.42 -3.39
N PHE A 125 0.07 -9.00 -3.63
CA PHE A 125 1.06 -9.76 -4.39
C PHE A 125 1.49 -11.04 -3.66
N LEU A 126 1.74 -10.97 -2.34
CA LEU A 126 2.05 -12.16 -1.56
C LEU A 126 0.91 -13.19 -1.56
N ASP A 127 -0.33 -12.73 -1.39
CA ASP A 127 -1.52 -13.59 -1.47
C ASP A 127 -1.67 -14.23 -2.87
N SER A 128 -1.41 -13.48 -3.94
CA SER A 128 -1.40 -14.01 -5.33
C SER A 128 -0.25 -14.96 -5.62
N LEU A 129 0.95 -14.70 -5.11
CA LEU A 129 2.09 -15.62 -5.24
C LEU A 129 1.74 -16.99 -4.62
N ALA A 130 1.21 -17.01 -3.40
CA ALA A 130 0.82 -18.24 -2.72
C ALA A 130 -0.38 -18.92 -3.41
N SER A 131 -1.41 -18.15 -3.77
CA SER A 131 -2.62 -18.69 -4.43
C SER A 131 -2.34 -19.27 -5.82
N LEU A 132 -1.38 -18.70 -6.55
CA LEU A 132 -0.92 -19.20 -7.85
C LEU A 132 0.20 -20.24 -7.76
N GLN A 133 0.64 -20.58 -6.55
CA GLN A 133 1.65 -21.59 -6.26
C GLN A 133 3.04 -21.22 -6.81
N TYR A 134 3.37 -19.93 -6.81
CA TYR A 134 4.71 -19.45 -7.15
C TYR A 134 5.59 -19.34 -5.90
N PRO A 135 6.87 -19.75 -5.99
CA PRO A 135 7.84 -19.59 -4.91
C PRO A 135 8.25 -18.12 -4.75
N GLY A 136 7.59 -17.41 -3.85
CA GLY A 136 7.82 -15.99 -3.64
C GLY A 136 7.61 -15.54 -2.20
N HIS A 137 8.61 -14.86 -1.65
CA HIS A 137 8.64 -14.41 -0.25
C HIS A 137 8.66 -12.87 -0.18
N GLY A 138 8.12 -12.31 0.90
CA GLY A 138 8.21 -10.88 1.19
C GLY A 138 9.26 -10.61 2.28
N CYS A 139 9.98 -9.50 2.17
CA CYS A 139 10.92 -9.03 3.19
C CYS A 139 10.60 -7.58 3.57
N GLY A 140 10.36 -7.34 4.86
CA GLY A 140 10.02 -6.02 5.42
C GLY A 140 10.58 -5.81 6.83
N ILE A 141 10.18 -4.73 7.48
CA ILE A 141 10.55 -4.41 8.88
C ILE A 141 9.36 -4.68 9.79
N ARG A 142 9.61 -5.25 10.97
CA ARG A 142 8.62 -5.47 12.01
C ARG A 142 8.43 -4.20 12.85
N TYR A 143 7.69 -3.23 12.33
CA TYR A 143 7.45 -1.97 13.03
C TYR A 143 6.67 -2.15 14.33
N ARG A 144 7.22 -1.64 15.42
CA ARG A 144 6.59 -1.74 16.75
C ARG A 144 5.31 -0.91 16.88
N TYR A 145 5.27 0.24 16.19
CA TYR A 145 4.22 1.25 16.34
C TYR A 145 3.54 1.68 15.03
N GLY A 146 3.78 0.91 13.95
CA GLY A 146 3.28 1.23 12.61
C GLY A 146 3.59 2.65 12.17
N LEU A 147 2.66 3.27 11.44
CA LEU A 147 2.75 4.69 11.13
C LEU A 147 2.27 5.53 12.33
N PHE A 148 0.98 5.43 12.65
CA PHE A 148 0.34 5.92 13.87
C PHE A 148 -1.13 5.50 13.89
N GLU A 149 -1.71 5.41 15.07
CA GLU A 149 -3.15 5.40 15.30
C GLU A 149 -3.69 6.84 15.25
N GLN A 150 -4.67 7.08 14.38
CA GLN A 150 -5.29 8.39 14.23
C GLN A 150 -6.38 8.57 15.29
N ARG A 151 -6.42 9.75 15.91
CA ARG A 151 -7.59 10.24 16.64
C ARG A 151 -7.96 11.62 16.17
N ILE A 152 -9.24 11.93 16.18
CA ILE A 152 -9.73 13.27 15.90
C ILE A 152 -10.15 13.95 17.21
N ILE A 153 -9.44 15.01 17.60
CA ILE A 153 -9.74 15.80 18.80
C ILE A 153 -10.02 17.24 18.36
N HIS A 154 -11.22 17.74 18.65
CA HIS A 154 -11.69 19.07 18.20
C HIS A 154 -11.50 19.28 16.68
N GLY A 155 -11.72 18.23 15.87
CA GLY A 155 -11.53 18.25 14.42
C GLY A 155 -10.08 18.13 13.95
N HIS A 156 -9.08 18.17 14.84
CA HIS A 156 -7.68 18.01 14.48
C HIS A 156 -7.26 16.54 14.52
N GLN A 157 -6.41 16.16 13.56
CA GLN A 157 -5.70 14.89 13.62
C GLN A 157 -4.65 14.91 14.74
N ILE A 158 -4.70 13.90 15.60
CA ILE A 158 -3.70 13.59 16.60
C ILE A 158 -3.12 12.21 16.30
N GLU A 159 -1.78 12.13 16.31
CA GLU A 159 -1.04 10.88 16.11
C GLU A 159 -0.72 10.21 17.44
N LEU A 160 -1.21 8.99 17.63
CA LEU A 160 -0.85 8.11 18.74
C LEU A 160 -0.03 6.92 18.23
N PRO A 161 0.87 6.32 19.02
CA PRO A 161 1.53 5.09 18.60
C PRO A 161 0.52 3.95 18.36
N ASP A 162 0.68 3.18 17.27
CA ASP A 162 -0.19 2.04 16.98
C ASP A 162 0.31 0.78 17.72
N TYR A 163 -0.27 0.50 18.89
CA TYR A 163 0.16 -0.58 19.78
C TYR A 163 -0.37 -1.98 19.38
N TRP A 164 -0.29 -2.33 18.10
CA TRP A 164 -0.77 -3.63 17.59
C TRP A 164 -0.02 -4.84 18.17
N LEU A 165 1.20 -4.65 18.67
CA LEU A 165 2.04 -5.66 19.34
C LEU A 165 1.98 -5.59 20.88
N LYS A 166 0.98 -4.90 21.44
CA LYS A 166 0.79 -4.88 22.91
C LYS A 166 0.50 -6.27 23.47
N GLU A 167 -0.19 -7.09 22.68
CA GLU A 167 -0.47 -8.49 22.97
C GLU A 167 0.28 -9.36 21.97
N ASP A 168 0.40 -10.65 22.28
CA ASP A 168 1.05 -11.59 21.38
C ASP A 168 0.32 -11.64 20.03
N TYR A 169 1.09 -11.47 18.96
CA TYR A 169 0.60 -11.58 17.60
C TYR A 169 0.68 -13.04 17.15
N PRO A 170 -0.44 -13.78 17.06
CA PRO A 170 -0.42 -15.24 16.96
C PRO A 170 0.06 -15.76 15.60
N TRP A 171 0.28 -14.89 14.63
CA TRP A 171 0.61 -15.26 13.26
C TRP A 171 2.11 -15.27 12.96
N GLU A 172 2.96 -14.79 13.87
CA GLU A 172 4.40 -14.72 13.64
C GLU A 172 5.18 -15.77 14.43
N THR A 173 6.30 -16.21 13.85
CA THR A 173 7.28 -17.05 14.52
C THR A 173 8.62 -16.31 14.58
N ARG A 174 9.11 -16.04 15.79
CA ARG A 174 10.45 -15.48 16.01
C ARG A 174 11.53 -16.52 15.69
N LYS A 175 12.55 -16.14 14.92
CA LYS A 175 13.61 -17.01 14.40
C LYS A 175 15.00 -16.50 14.82
N SER A 176 15.25 -16.40 16.14
CA SER A 176 16.49 -15.82 16.66
C SER A 176 17.78 -16.52 16.22
N GLU A 177 17.71 -17.81 15.92
CA GLU A 177 18.80 -18.60 15.37
C GLU A 177 19.24 -18.15 13.97
N GLU A 178 18.38 -17.43 13.24
CA GLU A 178 18.66 -16.89 11.91
C GLU A 178 19.07 -15.41 11.94
N SER A 179 19.34 -14.85 13.12
CA SER A 179 19.70 -13.44 13.26
C SER A 179 20.91 -13.04 12.40
N ILE A 180 20.88 -11.80 11.93
CA ILE A 180 21.90 -11.19 11.08
C ILE A 180 22.47 -9.97 11.77
N SER A 181 23.79 -9.80 11.69
CA SER A 181 24.46 -8.60 12.14
C SER A 181 24.50 -7.55 11.02
N VAL A 182 24.05 -6.33 11.33
CA VAL A 182 24.04 -5.17 10.42
C VAL A 182 24.90 -4.08 11.04
N HIS A 183 25.82 -3.53 10.25
CA HIS A 183 26.82 -2.59 10.73
C HIS A 183 26.61 -1.19 10.16
N PHE A 184 26.73 -0.16 11.00
CA PHE A 184 26.62 1.25 10.64
C PHE A 184 27.87 2.04 11.08
N GLY A 185 28.15 3.15 10.40
CA GLY A 185 29.28 4.02 10.74
C GLY A 185 30.64 3.35 10.54
N GLY A 186 31.62 3.69 11.37
CA GLY A 186 32.97 3.12 11.31
C GLY A 186 33.83 3.63 10.16
N SER A 187 34.99 2.98 10.00
CA SER A 187 36.05 3.36 9.06
C SER A 187 36.43 2.17 8.18
N VAL A 188 36.63 2.42 6.89
CA VAL A 188 37.05 1.40 5.92
C VAL A 188 38.53 1.56 5.61
N HIS A 189 39.30 0.50 5.84
CA HIS A 189 40.72 0.43 5.49
C HIS A 189 40.92 -0.44 4.26
N MET A 190 41.56 0.13 3.23
CA MET A 190 41.89 -0.57 1.99
C MET A 190 43.30 -1.14 2.09
N HIS A 191 43.42 -2.46 1.94
CA HIS A 191 44.68 -3.19 1.94
C HIS A 191 44.91 -3.85 0.58
N ARG A 192 46.17 -3.89 0.14
CA ARG A 192 46.54 -4.64 -1.06
C ARG A 192 47.05 -6.02 -0.68
N ARG A 193 46.39 -7.07 -1.17
CA ARG A 193 46.83 -8.45 -0.98
C ARG A 193 48.05 -8.75 -1.85
N ALA A 194 48.78 -9.82 -1.51
CA ALA A 194 49.99 -10.24 -2.23
C ALA A 194 49.74 -10.57 -3.72
N ASN A 195 48.52 -11.00 -4.08
CA ASN A 195 48.12 -11.28 -5.47
C ASN A 195 47.68 -10.02 -6.24
N GLY A 196 47.80 -8.82 -5.65
CA GLY A 196 47.42 -7.54 -6.25
C GLY A 196 45.94 -7.15 -6.07
N SER A 197 45.09 -8.05 -5.57
CA SER A 197 43.69 -7.74 -5.23
C SER A 197 43.57 -6.81 -4.03
N LEU A 198 42.44 -6.10 -3.94
CA LEU A 198 42.13 -5.22 -2.83
C LEU A 198 41.29 -5.97 -1.78
N GLU A 199 41.63 -5.77 -0.52
CA GLU A 199 40.86 -6.23 0.64
C GLU A 199 40.40 -4.99 1.41
N PHE A 200 39.12 -4.94 1.75
CA PHE A 200 38.54 -3.85 2.53
C PHE A 200 38.21 -4.38 3.93
N ARG A 201 38.74 -3.73 4.96
CA ARG A 201 38.45 -4.05 6.36
C ARG A 201 37.62 -2.95 6.97
N TYR A 202 36.53 -3.34 7.62
CA TYR A 202 35.60 -2.42 8.26
C TYR A 202 35.80 -2.47 9.77
N GLU A 203 36.11 -1.33 10.37
CA GLU A 203 36.46 -1.24 11.79
C GLU A 203 35.63 -0.16 12.49
N ASN A 204 35.42 -0.30 13.81
CA ASN A 204 34.73 0.67 14.67
C ASN A 204 33.28 0.98 14.26
N THR A 205 32.53 -0.05 13.85
CA THR A 205 31.12 0.07 13.44
C THR A 205 30.16 -0.12 14.61
N ASP A 206 29.02 0.55 14.55
CA ASP A 206 27.86 0.27 15.41
C ASP A 206 27.13 -0.98 14.88
N GLU A 207 27.05 -2.02 15.70
CA GLU A 207 26.40 -3.29 15.37
C GLU A 207 24.94 -3.32 15.82
N VAL A 208 24.05 -3.76 14.92
CA VAL A 208 22.62 -3.98 15.17
C VAL A 208 22.26 -5.41 14.81
N ILE A 209 21.57 -6.11 15.71
CA ILE A 209 21.08 -7.47 15.45
C ILE A 209 19.71 -7.38 14.79
N ALA A 210 19.61 -7.89 13.56
CA ALA A 210 18.36 -8.07 12.84
C ALA A 210 17.78 -9.45 13.16
N VAL A 211 16.72 -9.49 13.96
CA VAL A 211 16.01 -10.72 14.34
C VAL A 211 14.82 -10.94 13.39
N PRO A 212 14.73 -12.08 12.70
CA PRO A 212 13.61 -12.37 11.82
C PRO A 212 12.37 -12.86 12.58
N TYR A 213 11.22 -12.38 12.12
CA TYR A 213 9.88 -12.83 12.50
C TYR A 213 9.13 -13.20 11.24
N ASP A 214 8.74 -14.46 11.12
CA ASP A 214 8.12 -14.99 9.91
C ASP A 214 6.61 -15.13 10.08
N ILE A 215 5.85 -14.64 9.09
CA ILE A 215 4.41 -14.80 8.97
C ILE A 215 4.12 -15.72 7.77
N PRO A 216 3.40 -16.84 7.96
CA PRO A 216 2.99 -17.71 6.86
C PRO A 216 1.89 -17.04 6.02
N ILE A 217 2.06 -17.05 4.70
CA ILE A 217 1.10 -16.51 3.73
C ILE A 217 0.47 -17.69 2.97
N SER A 218 -0.73 -18.07 3.36
CA SER A 218 -1.46 -19.19 2.76
C SER A 218 -2.06 -18.84 1.40
N GLY A 219 -1.91 -19.73 0.42
CA GLY A 219 -2.63 -19.68 -0.84
C GLY A 219 -4.10 -20.09 -0.69
N TYR A 220 -4.97 -19.55 -1.55
CA TYR A 220 -6.40 -19.86 -1.55
C TYR A 220 -6.68 -21.29 -2.03
N HIS A 221 -7.22 -22.14 -1.14
CA HIS A 221 -7.61 -23.53 -1.41
C HIS A 221 -6.50 -24.35 -2.11
N ASN A 222 -5.26 -24.20 -1.64
CA ASN A 222 -4.12 -25.00 -2.04
C ASN A 222 -3.21 -25.24 -0.82
N HIS A 223 -2.17 -26.07 -0.98
CA HIS A 223 -1.22 -26.40 0.09
C HIS A 223 0.06 -25.56 0.05
N THR A 224 0.12 -24.49 -0.76
CA THR A 224 1.29 -23.62 -0.85
C THR A 224 1.18 -22.53 0.21
N VAL A 225 2.18 -22.47 1.09
CA VAL A 225 2.29 -21.41 2.09
C VAL A 225 3.66 -20.76 1.94
N ASN A 226 3.67 -19.48 1.55
CA ASN A 226 4.89 -18.68 1.40
C ASN A 226 5.21 -17.94 2.70
N THR A 227 6.31 -17.17 2.72
CA THR A 227 6.77 -16.45 3.93
C THR A 227 6.78 -14.94 3.69
N LEU A 228 6.21 -14.18 4.62
CA LEU A 228 6.55 -12.78 4.85
C LEU A 228 7.52 -12.72 6.04
N ARG A 229 8.77 -12.37 5.77
CA ARG A 229 9.82 -12.20 6.79
C ARG A 229 9.94 -10.73 7.18
N LEU A 230 9.86 -10.46 8.48
CA LEU A 230 9.94 -9.12 9.05
C LEU A 230 11.12 -9.02 10.01
N TRP A 231 11.94 -7.98 9.85
CA TRP A 231 13.13 -7.78 10.67
C TRP A 231 12.84 -6.85 11.84
N SER A 232 13.15 -7.30 13.06
CA SER A 232 13.19 -6.47 14.27
C SER A 232 14.64 -6.09 14.58
N ALA A 233 14.90 -4.81 14.81
CA ALA A 233 16.20 -4.35 15.28
C ALA A 233 16.29 -4.57 16.79
N GLU A 234 17.32 -5.28 17.23
CA GLU A 234 17.57 -5.61 18.64
C GLU A 234 19.05 -5.35 18.97
N SER A 235 19.32 -5.02 20.24
CA SER A 235 20.68 -4.92 20.78
C SER A 235 21.17 -6.28 21.27
N GLN A 236 22.48 -6.56 21.15
CA GLN A 236 23.09 -7.86 21.43
C GLN A 236 23.01 -8.27 22.91
N ASP A 237 23.04 -7.32 23.86
CA ASP A 237 23.03 -7.60 25.30
C ASP A 237 22.18 -6.61 26.10
N ARG A 238 21.00 -7.05 26.56
CA ARG A 238 20.22 -6.30 27.56
C ARG A 238 20.82 -6.39 28.97
N ASN A 239 21.75 -7.32 29.21
CA ASN A 239 22.30 -7.60 30.54
C ASN A 239 23.55 -6.76 30.89
N ASP A 240 24.28 -6.21 29.91
CA ASP A 240 25.50 -5.43 30.18
C ASP A 240 25.24 -4.01 30.69
N VAL A 241 24.03 -3.48 30.48
CA VAL A 241 23.59 -2.18 30.99
C VAL A 241 23.61 -2.14 32.53
N ALA A 242 23.45 -3.29 33.20
CA ALA A 242 23.39 -3.37 34.66
C ALA A 242 24.76 -3.28 35.36
N ASN A 243 25.88 -3.45 34.64
CA ASN A 243 27.20 -3.63 35.26
C ASN A 243 28.07 -2.35 35.33
N HIS A 244 27.63 -1.21 34.76
CA HIS A 244 28.43 0.02 34.73
C HIS A 244 27.60 1.27 35.10
N SER A 245 27.66 1.70 36.37
CA SER A 245 26.85 2.80 36.91
C SER A 245 27.08 4.16 36.25
N ASP A 246 28.28 4.42 35.73
CA ASP A 246 28.66 5.73 35.16
C ASP A 246 28.30 5.87 33.66
N HIS A 247 27.92 4.76 33.00
CA HIS A 247 27.57 4.73 31.56
C HIS A 247 26.15 4.21 31.30
N TYR A 248 25.35 4.00 32.35
CA TYR A 248 24.00 3.47 32.27
C TYR A 248 23.09 4.24 31.30
N TYR A 249 23.04 5.58 31.42
CA TYR A 249 22.20 6.41 30.55
C TYR A 249 22.66 6.37 29.08
N HIS A 250 23.98 6.36 28.83
CA HIS A 250 24.51 6.24 27.47
C HIS A 250 24.17 4.88 26.83
N ALA A 251 24.23 3.79 27.60
CA ALA A 251 23.87 2.47 27.12
C ALA A 251 22.36 2.34 26.83
N LEU A 252 21.51 3.00 27.64
CA LEU A 252 20.07 3.11 27.38
C LEU A 252 19.78 3.94 26.12
N ASP A 253 20.42 5.08 25.95
CA ASP A 253 20.24 5.94 24.76
C ASP A 253 20.66 5.19 23.49
N HIS A 254 21.77 4.46 23.54
CA HIS A 254 22.22 3.60 22.46
C HIS A 254 21.19 2.51 22.12
N THR A 255 20.70 1.79 23.15
CA THR A 255 19.65 0.76 22.98
C THR A 255 18.38 1.36 22.38
N HIS A 256 17.98 2.54 22.85
CA HIS A 256 16.80 3.24 22.33
C HIS A 256 16.98 3.61 20.86
N SER A 257 18.16 4.04 20.44
CA SER A 257 18.47 4.36 19.04
C SER A 257 18.38 3.14 18.11
N ILE A 258 18.74 1.95 18.60
CA ILE A 258 18.59 0.68 17.86
C ILE A 258 17.11 0.32 17.73
N ASP A 259 16.37 0.39 18.84
CA ASP A 259 14.93 0.10 18.89
C ASP A 259 14.13 1.00 17.92
N GLN A 260 14.58 2.24 17.70
CA GLN A 260 13.94 3.17 16.77
C GLN A 260 14.02 2.71 15.30
N ILE A 261 15.01 1.91 14.91
CA ILE A 261 15.15 1.40 13.53
C ILE A 261 13.91 0.58 13.14
N SER A 262 13.40 -0.27 14.02
CA SER A 262 12.13 -0.98 13.82
C SER A 262 10.98 -0.37 14.64
N GLY A 263 11.05 0.93 14.96
CA GLY A 263 10.03 1.63 15.75
C GLY A 263 8.81 2.01 14.91
N PHE A 264 8.94 3.09 14.13
CA PHE A 264 7.87 3.65 13.30
C PHE A 264 8.16 3.49 11.80
N LEU A 265 7.09 3.31 11.02
CA LEU A 265 7.12 3.35 9.57
C LEU A 265 7.15 4.82 9.10
N TYR A 266 8.07 5.16 8.20
CA TYR A 266 8.27 6.52 7.68
C TYR A 266 8.41 7.56 8.81
N PRO A 267 9.46 7.48 9.63
CA PRO A 267 9.74 8.50 10.64
C PRO A 267 9.85 9.88 9.97
N ASP A 268 9.49 10.94 10.71
CA ASP A 268 9.58 12.31 10.20
C ASP A 268 11.03 12.63 9.79
N ASP A 269 11.22 12.99 8.52
CA ASP A 269 12.50 13.27 7.89
C ASP A 269 12.68 14.77 7.58
N SER A 270 11.89 15.63 8.24
CA SER A 270 12.09 17.08 8.22
C SER A 270 13.45 17.50 8.81
N SER A 271 14.02 16.69 9.72
CA SER A 271 15.30 16.92 10.38
C SER A 271 16.42 16.01 9.85
N TYR A 272 17.69 16.38 10.10
CA TYR A 272 18.85 15.56 9.73
C TYR A 272 18.83 14.17 10.40
N GLU A 273 18.49 14.10 11.70
CA GLU A 273 18.41 12.83 12.43
C GLU A 273 17.27 11.95 11.90
N GLY A 274 16.13 12.55 11.54
CA GLY A 274 15.01 11.85 10.89
C GLY A 274 15.41 11.22 9.55
N LYS A 275 16.10 12.00 8.70
CA LYS A 275 16.70 11.52 7.45
C LYS A 275 17.68 10.38 7.68
N LYS A 276 18.59 10.54 8.64
CA LYS A 276 19.57 9.50 9.01
C LYS A 276 18.89 8.22 9.49
N LEU A 277 17.83 8.32 10.29
CA LEU A 277 17.06 7.17 10.75
C LEU A 277 16.38 6.46 9.58
N ARG A 278 15.72 7.19 8.67
CA ARG A 278 15.11 6.61 7.46
C ARG A 278 16.13 5.87 6.59
N LEU A 279 17.32 6.43 6.40
CA LEU A 279 18.42 5.75 5.70
C LEU A 279 18.91 4.50 6.45
N LYS A 280 19.02 4.56 7.79
CA LYS A 280 19.33 3.39 8.63
C LYS A 280 18.30 2.27 8.44
N GLN A 281 17.00 2.60 8.42
CA GLN A 281 15.93 1.61 8.22
C GLN A 281 16.04 0.92 6.86
N GLN A 282 16.27 1.68 5.79
CA GLN A 282 16.41 1.13 4.45
C GLN A 282 17.60 0.17 4.33
N TYR A 283 18.76 0.58 4.84
CA TYR A 283 19.94 -0.28 4.83
C TYR A 283 19.77 -1.49 5.75
N PHE A 284 19.15 -1.32 6.92
CA PHE A 284 18.82 -2.42 7.83
C PHE A 284 17.99 -3.50 7.13
N LEU A 285 16.89 -3.11 6.48
CA LEU A 285 16.05 -4.02 5.70
C LEU A 285 16.86 -4.76 4.63
N VAL A 286 17.61 -4.00 3.84
CA VAL A 286 18.37 -4.53 2.71
C VAL A 286 19.46 -5.50 3.17
N SER A 287 20.30 -5.10 4.13
CA SER A 287 21.44 -5.90 4.57
C SER A 287 20.97 -7.18 5.26
N ALA A 288 20.00 -7.09 6.17
CA ALA A 288 19.42 -8.27 6.82
C ALA A 288 18.84 -9.25 5.79
N SER A 289 18.07 -8.74 4.84
CA SER A 289 17.42 -9.57 3.82
C SER A 289 18.43 -10.24 2.88
N ILE A 290 19.40 -9.51 2.34
CA ILE A 290 20.35 -10.07 1.37
C ILE A 290 21.30 -11.06 2.04
N GLN A 291 21.83 -10.74 3.22
CA GLN A 291 22.67 -11.67 3.97
C GLN A 291 21.94 -12.98 4.25
N ASN A 292 20.66 -12.89 4.64
CA ASN A 292 19.83 -14.07 4.88
C ASN A 292 19.58 -14.87 3.58
N ILE A 293 19.24 -14.19 2.47
CA ILE A 293 19.06 -14.81 1.15
C ILE A 293 20.32 -15.58 0.71
N LEU A 294 21.50 -14.97 0.85
CA LEU A 294 22.78 -15.60 0.50
C LEU A 294 23.11 -16.78 1.41
N ARG A 295 22.86 -16.66 2.72
CA ARG A 295 23.02 -17.75 3.69
C ARG A 295 22.16 -18.96 3.30
N HIS A 296 20.88 -18.76 2.97
CA HIS A 296 20.02 -19.84 2.50
C HIS A 296 20.50 -20.43 1.17
N TYR A 297 20.86 -19.59 0.19
CA TYR A 297 21.37 -20.06 -1.10
C TYR A 297 22.58 -21.01 -0.96
N LEU A 298 23.52 -20.66 -0.09
CA LEU A 298 24.72 -21.45 0.18
C LEU A 298 24.40 -22.72 0.96
N ASN A 299 23.57 -22.63 2.01
CA ASN A 299 23.17 -23.79 2.82
C ASN A 299 22.39 -24.83 2.01
N GLU A 300 21.59 -24.40 1.04
CA GLU A 300 20.83 -25.27 0.13
C GLU A 300 21.73 -25.92 -0.96
N GLY A 301 23.04 -25.58 -1.00
CA GLY A 301 23.99 -26.14 -1.95
C GLY A 301 23.60 -25.89 -3.41
N ARG A 302 23.12 -24.68 -3.72
CA ARG A 302 22.58 -24.32 -5.04
C ARG A 302 23.65 -24.08 -6.13
N GLY A 303 24.91 -23.97 -5.75
CA GLY A 303 26.03 -23.77 -6.68
C GLY A 303 26.85 -22.54 -6.31
N PRO A 304 27.79 -22.12 -7.19
CA PRO A 304 28.55 -20.90 -7.00
C PRO A 304 27.64 -19.65 -7.00
N LEU A 305 28.07 -18.60 -6.33
CA LEU A 305 27.33 -17.33 -6.25
C LEU A 305 27.20 -16.62 -7.61
N THR A 306 28.08 -16.90 -8.56
CA THR A 306 27.97 -16.39 -9.94
C THR A 306 26.72 -16.88 -10.66
N GLN A 307 26.06 -17.93 -10.16
CA GLN A 307 24.80 -18.48 -10.67
C GLN A 307 23.57 -18.03 -9.86
N LEU A 308 23.72 -17.06 -8.94
CA LEU A 308 22.64 -16.61 -8.05
C LEU A 308 21.36 -16.26 -8.82
N SER A 309 21.48 -15.52 -9.93
CA SER A 309 20.35 -15.06 -10.76
C SER A 309 19.53 -16.19 -11.42
N GLU A 310 20.09 -17.39 -11.54
CA GLU A 310 19.39 -18.57 -12.05
C GLU A 310 18.38 -19.11 -11.02
N HIS A 311 18.63 -18.85 -9.75
CA HIS A 311 17.86 -19.38 -8.62
C HIS A 311 17.13 -18.33 -7.81
N ILE A 312 17.54 -17.06 -7.89
CA ILE A 312 17.03 -15.99 -7.04
C ILE A 312 16.79 -14.74 -7.89
N VAL A 313 15.65 -14.10 -7.65
CA VAL A 313 15.36 -12.75 -8.13
C VAL A 313 14.95 -11.89 -6.95
N ILE A 314 15.50 -10.68 -6.87
CA ILE A 314 15.18 -9.69 -5.86
C ILE A 314 14.39 -8.57 -6.55
N GLN A 315 13.14 -8.41 -6.16
CA GLN A 315 12.31 -7.30 -6.61
C GLN A 315 12.39 -6.18 -5.58
N ILE A 316 12.93 -5.02 -5.96
CA ILE A 316 12.92 -3.82 -5.13
C ILE A 316 11.69 -2.97 -5.49
N ASN A 317 10.90 -2.67 -4.45
CA ASN A 317 9.64 -1.96 -4.57
C ASN A 317 9.79 -0.48 -4.21
N ASP A 318 9.74 0.38 -5.23
CA ASP A 318 10.15 1.79 -5.16
C ASP A 318 11.64 1.95 -4.80
N THR A 319 12.08 3.18 -4.55
CA THR A 319 13.51 3.52 -4.32
C THR A 319 14.04 3.13 -2.94
N HIS A 320 13.18 2.82 -1.98
CA HIS A 320 13.58 2.50 -0.61
C HIS A 320 14.61 1.36 -0.50
N PRO A 321 14.49 0.24 -1.25
CA PRO A 321 15.46 -0.85 -1.18
C PRO A 321 16.57 -0.72 -2.25
N SER A 322 16.79 0.45 -2.86
CA SER A 322 17.84 0.65 -3.88
C SER A 322 19.25 0.34 -3.38
N LEU A 323 19.50 0.43 -2.07
CA LEU A 323 20.76 0.00 -1.45
C LEU A 323 21.01 -1.51 -1.56
N ALA A 324 20.03 -2.30 -2.01
CA ALA A 324 20.20 -3.72 -2.32
C ALA A 324 21.28 -3.97 -3.36
N ILE A 325 21.44 -3.05 -4.32
CA ILE A 325 22.45 -3.12 -5.37
C ILE A 325 23.85 -3.06 -4.76
N PRO A 326 24.26 -1.97 -4.07
CA PRO A 326 25.60 -1.90 -3.50
C PRO A 326 25.82 -2.87 -2.33
N GLU A 327 24.80 -3.29 -1.58
CA GLU A 327 24.97 -4.29 -0.53
C GLU A 327 25.23 -5.70 -1.08
N LEU A 328 24.53 -6.10 -2.15
CA LEU A 328 24.82 -7.37 -2.82
C LEU A 328 26.24 -7.36 -3.40
N MET A 329 26.65 -6.25 -4.03
CA MET A 329 28.02 -6.03 -4.49
C MET A 329 29.03 -6.18 -3.34
N ARG A 330 28.78 -5.52 -2.20
CA ARG A 330 29.66 -5.56 -1.03
C ARG A 330 29.83 -6.98 -0.54
N LEU A 331 28.75 -7.73 -0.35
CA LEU A 331 28.79 -9.10 0.14
C LEU A 331 29.54 -10.02 -0.83
N LEU A 332 29.21 -9.94 -2.13
CA LEU A 332 29.87 -10.77 -3.15
C LEU A 332 31.38 -10.52 -3.22
N MET A 333 31.82 -9.26 -3.15
CA MET A 333 33.23 -8.92 -3.22
C MET A 333 33.97 -9.12 -1.89
N ASP A 334 33.47 -8.53 -0.81
CA ASP A 334 34.22 -8.41 0.43
C ASP A 334 34.12 -9.69 1.29
N HIS A 335 32.99 -10.42 1.22
CA HIS A 335 32.79 -11.64 2.02
C HIS A 335 32.99 -12.93 1.21
N TYR A 336 32.76 -12.90 -0.10
CA TYR A 336 32.83 -14.09 -0.96
C TYR A 336 33.93 -14.01 -2.04
N ASP A 337 34.80 -12.99 -1.99
CA ASP A 337 35.98 -12.81 -2.83
C ASP A 337 35.72 -12.83 -4.35
N LEU A 338 34.50 -12.48 -4.82
CA LEU A 338 34.25 -12.23 -6.24
C LEU A 338 34.96 -10.96 -6.69
N ASN A 339 35.48 -10.94 -7.91
CA ASN A 339 35.95 -9.69 -8.50
C ASN A 339 34.76 -8.78 -8.88
N TRP A 340 35.06 -7.51 -9.14
CA TRP A 340 34.05 -6.50 -9.48
C TRP A 340 33.13 -6.92 -10.62
N ASP A 341 33.68 -7.39 -11.73
CA ASP A 341 32.89 -7.70 -12.93
C ASP A 341 31.95 -8.89 -12.69
N GLN A 342 32.42 -9.92 -11.98
CA GLN A 342 31.60 -11.06 -11.57
C GLN A 342 30.49 -10.66 -10.60
N ALA A 343 30.81 -9.83 -9.60
CA ALA A 343 29.85 -9.33 -8.63
C ALA A 343 28.78 -8.44 -9.30
N TRP A 344 29.21 -7.56 -10.22
CA TRP A 344 28.33 -6.65 -10.95
C TRP A 344 27.38 -7.39 -11.86
N GLU A 345 27.89 -8.33 -12.66
CA GLU A 345 27.06 -9.15 -13.55
C GLU A 345 26.03 -9.97 -12.76
N THR A 346 26.45 -10.55 -11.63
CA THR A 346 25.55 -11.30 -10.73
C THR A 346 24.48 -10.39 -10.13
N THR A 347 24.87 -9.22 -9.63
CA THR A 347 23.96 -8.24 -9.02
C THR A 347 22.94 -7.74 -10.03
N HIS A 348 23.42 -7.29 -11.20
CA HIS A 348 22.60 -6.74 -12.28
C HIS A 348 21.52 -7.73 -12.73
N LYS A 349 21.88 -9.01 -12.91
CA LYS A 349 20.95 -10.08 -13.31
C LYS A 349 20.00 -10.54 -12.21
N THR A 350 20.27 -10.22 -10.94
CA THR A 350 19.45 -10.67 -9.80
C THR A 350 18.39 -9.64 -9.42
N ILE A 351 18.61 -8.34 -9.65
CA ILE A 351 17.75 -7.27 -9.14
C ILE A 351 16.85 -6.66 -10.24
N ALA A 352 15.56 -6.52 -9.93
CA ALA A 352 14.57 -5.80 -10.74
C ALA A 352 13.89 -4.68 -9.93
N TYR A 353 13.56 -3.57 -10.60
CA TYR A 353 13.03 -2.35 -9.97
C TYR A 353 11.62 -2.02 -10.47
N THR A 354 10.69 -1.77 -9.53
CA THR A 354 9.38 -1.18 -9.85
C THR A 354 9.31 0.24 -9.31
N ASN A 355 8.96 1.19 -10.17
CA ASN A 355 8.70 2.57 -9.78
C ASN A 355 7.19 2.80 -9.55
N HIS A 356 6.86 3.54 -8.49
CA HIS A 356 5.48 3.81 -8.04
C HIS A 356 5.11 5.30 -8.02
N THR A 357 5.93 6.19 -8.58
CA THR A 357 5.71 7.64 -8.52
C THR A 357 6.07 8.33 -9.84
N THR A 358 5.21 9.24 -10.28
CA THR A 358 5.51 10.19 -11.37
C THR A 358 6.21 11.46 -10.88
N LEU A 359 6.22 11.70 -9.57
CA LEU A 359 6.74 12.94 -9.00
C LEU A 359 8.26 12.87 -8.86
N SER A 360 8.96 13.70 -9.63
CA SER A 360 10.42 13.83 -9.60
C SER A 360 10.95 14.18 -8.20
N GLU A 361 10.18 14.98 -7.45
CA GLU A 361 10.45 15.40 -6.08
C GLU A 361 10.29 14.27 -5.05
N ALA A 362 9.51 13.23 -5.38
CA ALA A 362 9.35 12.05 -4.55
C ALA A 362 10.40 10.96 -4.84
N LEU A 363 11.24 11.14 -5.86
CA LEU A 363 12.38 10.25 -6.12
C LEU A 363 13.48 10.55 -5.11
N GLU A 364 13.75 9.57 -4.26
CA GLU A 364 14.61 9.75 -3.09
C GLU A 364 16.05 10.11 -3.47
N LYS A 365 16.60 11.10 -2.76
CA LYS A 365 17.99 11.55 -2.85
C LYS A 365 18.57 11.65 -1.45
N TRP A 366 19.82 11.24 -1.30
CA TRP A 366 20.55 11.32 -0.04
C TRP A 366 21.77 12.22 -0.17
N PRO A 367 22.05 13.11 0.82
CA PRO A 367 23.31 13.83 0.85
C PRO A 367 24.49 12.87 0.83
N LYS A 368 25.44 13.13 -0.06
CA LYS A 368 26.64 12.30 -0.23
C LYS A 368 27.34 12.04 1.09
N ASP A 369 27.62 13.09 1.85
CA ASP A 369 28.31 13.01 3.15
C ASP A 369 27.54 12.18 4.18
N MET A 370 26.20 12.18 4.14
CA MET A 370 25.39 11.36 5.03
C MET A 370 25.62 9.87 4.75
N VAL A 371 25.57 9.47 3.48
CA VAL A 371 25.82 8.07 3.08
C VAL A 371 27.27 7.69 3.32
N GLN A 372 28.22 8.58 3.04
CA GLN A 372 29.64 8.35 3.28
C GLN A 372 29.96 8.14 4.77
N ASN A 373 29.33 8.90 5.66
CA ASN A 373 29.57 8.77 7.10
C ASN A 373 28.81 7.59 7.73
N LEU A 374 27.57 7.34 7.27
CA LEU A 374 26.75 6.28 7.84
C LEU A 374 27.10 4.89 7.25
N LEU A 375 27.45 4.83 5.97
CA LEU A 375 27.67 3.60 5.21
C LEU A 375 28.90 3.73 4.29
N PRO A 376 30.10 4.04 4.82
CA PRO A 376 31.30 4.35 4.03
C PRO A 376 31.63 3.31 2.96
N ARG A 377 31.55 1.99 3.26
CA ARG A 377 31.85 0.96 2.25
C ARG A 377 30.82 0.93 1.12
N ILE A 378 29.55 1.10 1.46
CA ILE A 378 28.45 1.17 0.50
C ILE A 378 28.61 2.41 -0.39
N TYR A 379 28.96 3.56 0.20
CA TYR A 379 29.28 4.77 -0.54
C TYR A 379 30.41 4.54 -1.55
N MET A 380 31.53 3.91 -1.14
CA MET A 380 32.63 3.59 -2.06
C MET A 380 32.19 2.73 -3.25
N ILE A 381 31.26 1.80 -3.03
CA ILE A 381 30.72 0.97 -4.10
C ILE A 381 29.78 1.77 -5.01
N ILE A 382 28.93 2.64 -4.45
CA ILE A 382 28.08 3.53 -5.25
C ILE A 382 28.93 4.47 -6.11
N ASP A 383 30.01 5.01 -5.55
CA ASP A 383 30.95 5.89 -6.25
C ASP A 383 31.64 5.16 -7.42
N GLU A 384 32.09 3.92 -7.21
CA GLU A 384 32.68 3.10 -8.28
C GLU A 384 31.64 2.68 -9.35
N ILE A 385 30.38 2.39 -8.96
CA ILE A 385 29.29 2.15 -9.94
C ILE A 385 29.07 3.42 -10.77
N ASN A 386 29.04 4.59 -10.12
CA ASN A 386 28.85 5.87 -10.78
C ASN A 386 30.00 6.15 -11.77
N GLU A 387 31.25 5.99 -11.35
CA GLU A 387 32.42 6.25 -12.18
C GLU A 387 32.43 5.35 -13.42
N ARG A 388 32.24 4.03 -13.24
CA ARG A 388 32.19 3.09 -14.37
C ARG A 388 31.03 3.37 -15.32
N PHE A 389 29.87 3.72 -14.78
CA PHE A 389 28.71 4.08 -15.61
C PHE A 389 28.97 5.35 -16.42
N CYS A 390 29.48 6.40 -15.79
CA CYS A 390 29.80 7.67 -16.43
C CYS A 390 30.93 7.52 -17.46
N GLN A 391 31.97 6.73 -17.16
CA GLN A 391 33.03 6.41 -18.12
C GLN A 391 32.47 5.64 -19.32
N GLY A 392 31.63 4.64 -19.11
CA GLY A 392 30.94 3.93 -20.19
C GLY A 392 30.13 4.88 -21.07
N LEU A 393 29.36 5.79 -20.49
CA LEU A 393 28.66 6.82 -21.25
C LEU A 393 29.62 7.74 -22.03
N TRP A 394 30.74 8.13 -21.42
CA TRP A 394 31.71 9.03 -22.05
C TRP A 394 32.41 8.39 -23.27
N PHE A 395 32.83 7.14 -23.15
CA PHE A 395 33.60 6.45 -24.20
C PHE A 395 32.71 5.74 -25.22
N ASP A 396 31.61 5.11 -24.78
CA ASP A 396 30.80 4.22 -25.62
C ASP A 396 29.52 4.88 -26.15
N CYS A 397 29.08 6.01 -25.60
CA CYS A 397 27.86 6.74 -26.03
C CYS A 397 28.13 8.24 -26.24
N PRO A 398 28.87 8.65 -27.30
CA PRO A 398 29.23 10.05 -27.53
C PRO A 398 28.05 11.04 -27.50
N GLU A 399 26.87 10.62 -27.95
CA GLU A 399 25.62 11.37 -27.96
C GLU A 399 25.03 11.64 -26.56
N MET A 400 25.48 10.92 -25.53
CA MET A 400 25.01 11.04 -24.15
C MET A 400 25.95 11.87 -23.27
N ARG A 401 27.10 12.32 -23.79
CA ARG A 401 28.13 13.04 -23.00
C ARG A 401 27.60 14.28 -22.30
N GLU A 402 26.82 15.10 -23.01
CA GLU A 402 26.22 16.32 -22.45
C GLU A 402 25.13 16.03 -21.41
N HIS A 403 24.62 14.79 -21.40
CA HIS A 403 23.56 14.34 -20.50
C HIS A 403 24.07 13.58 -19.27
N ILE A 404 25.39 13.35 -19.15
CA ILE A 404 25.98 12.66 -18.00
C ILE A 404 25.53 13.27 -16.65
N PRO A 405 25.48 14.60 -16.44
CA PRO A 405 25.01 15.15 -15.17
C PRO A 405 23.58 14.73 -14.78
N ALA A 406 22.70 14.56 -15.77
CA ALA A 406 21.33 14.12 -15.56
C ALA A 406 21.20 12.60 -15.36
N LEU A 407 22.21 11.84 -15.78
CA LEU A 407 22.26 10.37 -15.71
C LEU A 407 23.08 9.84 -14.52
N ALA A 408 24.07 10.60 -14.06
CA ALA A 408 24.98 10.22 -12.99
C ALA A 408 24.22 9.86 -11.71
N ILE A 409 24.65 8.79 -11.05
CA ILE A 409 24.08 8.35 -9.77
C ILE A 409 24.44 9.34 -8.68
N ILE A 410 25.67 9.86 -8.70
CA ILE A 410 26.14 10.93 -7.81
C ILE A 410 26.21 12.22 -8.62
N ALA A 411 25.39 13.20 -8.26
CA ALA A 411 25.34 14.52 -8.87
C ALA A 411 24.92 15.56 -7.82
N ASP A 412 25.44 16.78 -7.92
CA ASP A 412 25.08 17.91 -7.03
C ASP A 412 25.19 17.57 -5.52
N ASP A 413 26.26 16.85 -5.14
CA ASP A 413 26.50 16.32 -3.78
C ASP A 413 25.35 15.46 -3.21
N GLN A 414 24.54 14.87 -4.10
CA GLN A 414 23.46 13.94 -3.78
C GLN A 414 23.67 12.59 -4.46
N ILE A 415 23.21 11.53 -3.79
CA ILE A 415 23.06 10.19 -4.36
C ILE A 415 21.60 10.03 -4.80
N HIS A 416 21.38 9.83 -6.09
CA HIS A 416 20.06 9.66 -6.68
C HIS A 416 19.64 8.19 -6.70
N MET A 417 18.77 7.80 -5.78
CA MET A 417 18.43 6.38 -5.55
C MET A 417 17.66 5.73 -6.70
N ALA A 418 16.84 6.52 -7.41
CA ALA A 418 16.17 6.07 -8.63
C ALA A 418 17.16 5.77 -9.76
N ARG A 419 18.20 6.59 -9.90
CA ARG A 419 19.25 6.39 -10.92
C ARG A 419 20.07 5.14 -10.59
N LEU A 420 20.44 4.96 -9.31
CA LEU A 420 21.08 3.74 -8.82
C LEU A 420 20.23 2.50 -9.13
N ALA A 421 18.92 2.53 -8.83
CA ALA A 421 18.00 1.43 -9.11
C ALA A 421 17.97 1.05 -10.59
N ILE A 422 17.85 2.03 -11.48
CA ILE A 422 17.78 1.80 -12.93
C ILE A 422 19.09 1.22 -13.47
N VAL A 423 20.23 1.78 -13.06
CA VAL A 423 21.56 1.34 -13.52
C VAL A 423 21.85 -0.09 -13.06
N GLY A 424 21.57 -0.39 -11.79
CA GLY A 424 21.86 -1.70 -11.17
C GLY A 424 20.82 -2.81 -11.38
N SER A 425 19.71 -2.53 -12.08
CA SER A 425 18.66 -3.54 -12.32
C SER A 425 18.62 -4.03 -13.77
N PHE A 426 18.27 -5.31 -13.97
CA PHE A 426 18.06 -5.87 -15.31
C PHE A 426 16.71 -5.47 -15.93
N SER A 427 15.72 -5.12 -15.10
CA SER A 427 14.37 -4.75 -15.52
C SER A 427 13.84 -3.58 -14.69
N VAL A 428 13.16 -2.66 -15.37
CA VAL A 428 12.48 -1.50 -14.76
C VAL A 428 11.04 -1.50 -15.22
N ASN A 429 10.09 -1.39 -14.29
CA ASN A 429 8.68 -1.32 -14.68
C ASN A 429 7.90 -0.23 -13.96
N GLY A 430 6.92 0.33 -14.67
CA GLY A 430 5.85 1.13 -14.10
C GLY A 430 4.62 0.28 -13.77
N VAL A 431 3.61 0.93 -13.18
CA VAL A 431 2.48 0.29 -12.47
C VAL A 431 1.11 0.55 -13.10
N ALA A 432 1.09 1.26 -14.23
CA ALA A 432 -0.03 1.47 -15.12
C ALA A 432 0.50 1.89 -16.50
N ARG A 433 -0.29 1.73 -17.56
CA ARG A 433 0.12 2.05 -18.93
C ARG A 433 0.54 3.51 -19.09
N LEU A 434 -0.32 4.46 -18.68
CA LEU A 434 0.00 5.89 -18.77
C LEU A 434 1.24 6.25 -17.93
N HIS A 435 1.32 5.72 -16.72
CA HIS A 435 2.47 5.91 -15.84
C HIS A 435 3.78 5.48 -16.50
N THR A 436 3.83 4.28 -17.07
CA THR A 436 5.02 3.81 -17.80
C THR A 436 5.35 4.71 -18.99
N GLU A 437 4.35 5.23 -19.71
CA GLU A 437 4.58 6.16 -20.81
C GLU A 437 5.13 7.51 -20.33
N ILE A 438 4.65 8.04 -19.21
CA ILE A 438 5.19 9.25 -18.57
C ILE A 438 6.66 9.03 -18.18
N LEU A 439 6.98 7.89 -17.55
CA LEU A 439 8.36 7.55 -17.21
C LEU A 439 9.26 7.51 -18.45
N LYS A 440 8.82 6.85 -19.53
CA LYS A 440 9.63 6.72 -20.76
C LYS A 440 9.81 8.03 -21.52
N LYS A 441 8.81 8.93 -21.48
CA LYS A 441 8.80 10.15 -22.30
C LYS A 441 9.31 11.39 -21.57
N LYS A 442 9.19 11.43 -20.24
CA LYS A 442 9.57 12.58 -19.39
C LYS A 442 10.60 12.17 -18.34
N GLU A 443 10.15 11.58 -17.23
CA GLU A 443 10.96 11.43 -16.00
C GLU A 443 12.26 10.62 -16.18
N MET A 444 12.19 9.55 -16.96
CA MET A 444 13.30 8.60 -17.19
C MET A 444 13.66 8.52 -18.67
N LYS A 445 13.39 9.58 -19.45
CA LYS A 445 13.59 9.61 -20.91
C LYS A 445 15.00 9.22 -21.32
N LEU A 446 16.02 9.80 -20.67
CA LEU A 446 17.42 9.52 -21.00
C LEU A 446 17.79 8.06 -20.69
N PHE A 447 17.32 7.52 -19.56
CA PHE A 447 17.52 6.10 -19.24
C PHE A 447 16.79 5.17 -20.20
N TYR A 448 15.60 5.55 -20.67
CA TYR A 448 14.87 4.77 -21.67
C TYR A 448 15.59 4.76 -23.02
N GLN A 449 16.22 5.87 -23.42
CA GLN A 449 17.06 5.93 -24.62
C GLN A 449 18.28 5.01 -24.51
N LEU A 450 18.91 4.94 -23.33
CA LEU A 450 20.04 4.04 -23.06
C LEU A 450 19.61 2.56 -22.99
N PHE A 451 18.51 2.26 -22.31
CA PHE A 451 18.11 0.90 -21.96
C PHE A 451 16.67 0.57 -22.38
N PRO A 452 16.29 0.75 -23.66
CA PRO A 452 14.89 0.69 -24.08
C PRO A 452 14.23 -0.66 -23.78
N LYS A 453 15.00 -1.76 -23.87
CA LYS A 453 14.52 -3.12 -23.60
C LYS A 453 14.26 -3.42 -22.12
N ARG A 454 14.80 -2.62 -21.18
CA ARG A 454 14.62 -2.84 -19.74
C ARG A 454 13.27 -2.32 -19.23
N PHE A 455 12.68 -1.32 -19.91
CA PHE A 455 11.47 -0.64 -19.46
C PHE A 455 10.20 -1.36 -19.91
N ASN A 456 9.37 -1.78 -18.95
CA ASN A 456 8.09 -2.43 -19.21
C ASN A 456 6.96 -1.91 -18.29
N ASN A 457 5.75 -2.44 -18.47
CA ASN A 457 4.59 -2.10 -17.64
C ASN A 457 4.05 -3.36 -16.97
N LYS A 458 3.69 -3.23 -15.69
CA LYS A 458 2.90 -4.22 -14.97
C LYS A 458 1.80 -3.48 -14.22
N THR A 459 0.65 -3.29 -14.87
CA THR A 459 -0.49 -2.65 -14.22
C THR A 459 -0.76 -3.34 -12.88
N ASN A 460 -0.95 -2.56 -11.82
CA ASN A 460 -1.33 -3.06 -10.50
C ASN A 460 -2.59 -3.93 -10.53
N GLY A 461 -2.83 -4.62 -9.41
CA GLY A 461 -4.04 -5.39 -9.20
C GLY A 461 -4.31 -5.62 -7.72
N ILE A 462 -5.50 -6.14 -7.43
CA ILE A 462 -5.96 -6.44 -6.08
C ILE A 462 -6.33 -7.91 -5.95
N THR A 463 -6.15 -8.48 -4.77
CA THR A 463 -6.64 -9.84 -4.52
C THR A 463 -8.16 -9.84 -4.38
N HIS A 464 -8.85 -10.59 -5.24
CA HIS A 464 -10.30 -10.77 -5.15
C HIS A 464 -10.71 -11.67 -3.97
N ARG A 465 -9.75 -12.36 -3.33
CA ARG A 465 -10.02 -13.16 -2.13
C ARG A 465 -10.41 -12.26 -0.97
N ARG A 466 -9.58 -11.25 -0.68
CA ARG A 466 -9.96 -10.23 0.31
C ARG A 466 -11.04 -9.31 -0.23
N TRP A 467 -10.79 -8.67 -1.37
CA TRP A 467 -11.60 -7.52 -1.81
C TRP A 467 -12.91 -7.87 -2.52
N LEU A 468 -13.31 -9.15 -2.55
CA LEU A 468 -14.63 -9.57 -3.00
C LEU A 468 -15.15 -10.77 -2.18
N LEU A 469 -14.44 -11.90 -2.13
CA LEU A 469 -14.91 -13.10 -1.44
C LEU A 469 -15.09 -12.89 0.07
N GLN A 470 -14.12 -12.25 0.72
CA GLN A 470 -14.13 -11.98 2.15
C GLN A 470 -15.06 -10.82 2.50
N VAL A 471 -14.89 -9.66 1.85
CA VAL A 471 -15.59 -8.43 2.24
C VAL A 471 -17.04 -8.35 1.75
N ASN A 472 -17.39 -9.11 0.72
CA ASN A 472 -18.72 -9.07 0.12
C ASN A 472 -19.20 -10.48 -0.27
N PRO A 473 -19.33 -11.39 0.71
CA PRO A 473 -19.67 -12.79 0.46
C PRO A 473 -21.05 -12.94 -0.19
N HIS A 474 -21.99 -12.03 0.10
CA HIS A 474 -23.30 -12.01 -0.55
C HIS A 474 -23.20 -11.73 -2.05
N LEU A 475 -22.39 -10.74 -2.46
CA LEU A 475 -22.13 -10.49 -3.88
C LEU A 475 -21.41 -11.68 -4.53
N ALA A 476 -20.41 -12.24 -3.85
CA ALA A 476 -19.69 -13.41 -4.35
C ALA A 476 -20.61 -14.62 -4.59
N ASN A 477 -21.58 -14.86 -3.70
CA ASN A 477 -22.57 -15.93 -3.83
C ASN A 477 -23.48 -15.68 -5.02
N VAL A 478 -24.05 -14.46 -5.13
CA VAL A 478 -24.90 -14.07 -6.26
C VAL A 478 -24.17 -14.23 -7.60
N ILE A 479 -22.90 -13.81 -7.69
CA ILE A 479 -22.07 -14.02 -8.89
C ILE A 479 -21.91 -15.52 -9.17
N THR A 480 -21.60 -16.31 -8.14
CA THR A 480 -21.38 -17.76 -8.25
C THR A 480 -22.65 -18.50 -8.69
N ASP A 481 -23.81 -18.11 -8.21
CA ASP A 481 -25.09 -18.71 -8.60
C ASP A 481 -25.41 -18.47 -10.09
N VAL A 482 -24.98 -17.33 -10.63
CA VAL A 482 -25.30 -16.91 -12.01
C VAL A 482 -24.29 -17.43 -13.04
N ILE A 483 -22.98 -17.39 -12.73
CA ILE A 483 -21.92 -17.77 -13.68
C ILE A 483 -21.07 -18.98 -13.24
N GLY A 484 -21.42 -19.61 -12.12
CA GLY A 484 -20.66 -20.72 -11.52
C GLY A 484 -19.40 -20.27 -10.79
N PRO A 485 -18.78 -21.12 -9.96
CA PRO A 485 -17.66 -20.74 -9.06
C PRO A 485 -16.32 -20.56 -9.78
N ALA A 486 -16.26 -20.78 -11.10
CA ALA A 486 -15.02 -20.84 -11.84
C ALA A 486 -14.28 -19.48 -11.91
N TRP A 487 -15.00 -18.36 -11.70
CA TRP A 487 -14.43 -17.02 -11.60
C TRP A 487 -13.48 -16.87 -10.41
N ILE A 488 -13.67 -17.64 -9.34
CA ILE A 488 -12.84 -17.59 -8.14
C ILE A 488 -11.39 -17.97 -8.46
N LYS A 489 -11.18 -18.98 -9.32
CA LYS A 489 -9.83 -19.35 -9.78
C LYS A 489 -9.39 -18.59 -11.02
N ARG A 490 -10.34 -18.01 -11.76
CA ARG A 490 -10.11 -17.28 -13.02
C ARG A 490 -10.92 -15.98 -13.03
N PRO A 491 -10.45 -14.92 -12.36
CA PRO A 491 -11.23 -13.67 -12.19
C PRO A 491 -11.72 -13.05 -13.50
N ASN A 492 -10.99 -13.23 -14.61
CA ASN A 492 -11.43 -12.79 -15.95
C ASN A 492 -12.80 -13.37 -16.38
N GLN A 493 -13.29 -14.45 -15.76
CA GLN A 493 -14.61 -15.01 -16.07
C GLN A 493 -15.77 -14.17 -15.54
N LEU A 494 -15.52 -13.19 -14.66
CA LEU A 494 -16.50 -12.17 -14.26
C LEU A 494 -17.12 -11.47 -15.48
N ILE A 495 -16.42 -11.41 -16.63
CA ILE A 495 -16.95 -10.86 -17.88
C ILE A 495 -18.25 -11.54 -18.34
N SER A 496 -18.48 -12.78 -17.91
CA SER A 496 -19.70 -13.54 -18.25
C SER A 496 -20.97 -12.91 -17.66
N LEU A 497 -20.85 -12.07 -16.62
CA LEU A 497 -21.96 -11.31 -16.04
C LEU A 497 -22.61 -10.35 -17.04
N LEU A 498 -21.90 -9.91 -18.08
CA LEU A 498 -22.46 -9.03 -19.11
C LEU A 498 -23.66 -9.66 -19.84
N ARG A 499 -23.79 -11.00 -19.86
CA ARG A 499 -24.93 -11.69 -20.46
C ARG A 499 -26.24 -11.44 -19.69
N TYR A 500 -26.13 -11.04 -18.42
CA TYR A 500 -27.24 -10.83 -17.49
C TYR A 500 -27.39 -9.35 -17.11
N SER A 501 -26.63 -8.43 -17.72
CA SER A 501 -26.62 -7.00 -17.36
C SER A 501 -27.96 -6.28 -17.56
N ASN A 502 -28.90 -6.90 -18.28
CA ASN A 502 -30.26 -6.42 -18.49
C ASN A 502 -31.34 -7.35 -17.90
N ASP A 503 -30.95 -8.39 -17.15
CA ASP A 503 -31.88 -9.30 -16.49
C ASP A 503 -32.45 -8.64 -15.22
N PRO A 504 -33.77 -8.32 -15.16
CA PRO A 504 -34.35 -7.63 -14.03
C PRO A 504 -34.20 -8.38 -12.69
N ALA A 505 -34.29 -9.72 -12.70
CA ALA A 505 -34.20 -10.52 -11.49
C ALA A 505 -32.78 -10.49 -10.92
N PHE A 506 -31.78 -10.55 -11.80
CA PHE A 506 -30.38 -10.44 -11.40
C PHE A 506 -30.04 -9.03 -10.90
N LEU A 507 -30.49 -7.99 -11.60
CA LEU A 507 -30.31 -6.59 -11.19
C LEU A 507 -30.90 -6.33 -9.80
N GLU A 508 -32.08 -6.88 -9.51
CA GLU A 508 -32.70 -6.79 -8.19
C GLU A 508 -31.85 -7.46 -7.09
N GLN A 509 -31.29 -8.65 -7.34
CA GLN A 509 -30.40 -9.30 -6.38
C GLN A 509 -29.17 -8.46 -6.08
N ILE A 510 -28.54 -7.88 -7.10
CA ILE A 510 -27.37 -7.00 -6.95
C ILE A 510 -27.70 -5.75 -6.13
N GLU A 511 -28.85 -5.13 -6.40
CA GLU A 511 -29.32 -3.97 -5.63
C GLU A 511 -29.56 -4.32 -4.15
N GLN A 512 -30.19 -5.46 -3.87
CA GLN A 512 -30.43 -5.91 -2.48
C GLN A 512 -29.10 -6.14 -1.73
N VAL A 513 -28.10 -6.72 -2.40
CA VAL A 513 -26.77 -6.88 -1.81
C VAL A 513 -26.15 -5.51 -1.48
N LYS A 514 -26.19 -4.55 -2.42
CA LYS A 514 -25.69 -3.19 -2.19
C LYS A 514 -26.42 -2.52 -1.02
N LEU A 515 -27.74 -2.59 -0.97
CA LEU A 515 -28.55 -2.00 0.10
C LEU A 515 -28.22 -2.61 1.46
N GLN A 516 -28.03 -3.93 1.54
CA GLN A 516 -27.63 -4.59 2.78
C GLN A 516 -26.24 -4.16 3.26
N ASN A 517 -25.29 -3.99 2.33
CA ASN A 517 -23.96 -3.47 2.65
C ASN A 517 -24.04 -2.02 3.18
N LYS A 518 -24.86 -1.18 2.55
CA LYS A 518 -25.11 0.20 2.99
C LYS A 518 -25.76 0.27 4.37
N ARG A 519 -26.73 -0.60 4.67
CA ARG A 519 -27.30 -0.73 6.02
C ARG A 519 -26.26 -1.11 7.06
N THR A 520 -25.39 -2.04 6.72
CA THR A 520 -24.33 -2.50 7.63
C THR A 520 -23.34 -1.36 7.93
N LEU A 521 -22.95 -0.58 6.92
CA LEU A 521 -22.10 0.58 7.12
C LEU A 521 -22.83 1.71 7.86
N ALA A 522 -24.10 1.97 7.55
CA ALA A 522 -24.92 2.95 8.26
C ALA A 522 -25.03 2.64 9.76
N GLN A 523 -25.24 1.36 10.10
CA GLN A 523 -25.24 0.91 11.49
C GLN A 523 -23.87 1.10 12.14
N PHE A 524 -22.79 0.78 11.44
CA PHE A 524 -21.43 1.00 11.95
C PHE A 524 -21.14 2.49 12.21
N ILE A 525 -21.56 3.39 11.31
CA ILE A 525 -21.45 4.85 11.48
C ILE A 525 -22.24 5.28 12.71
N TYR A 526 -23.47 4.77 12.88
CA TYR A 526 -24.30 5.08 14.04
C TYR A 526 -23.66 4.58 15.35
N ASP A 527 -23.18 3.35 15.39
CA ASP A 527 -22.56 2.77 16.59
C ASP A 527 -21.27 3.51 17.00
N LYS A 528 -20.53 4.05 16.02
CA LYS A 528 -19.26 4.77 16.27
C LYS A 528 -19.44 6.25 16.56
N MET A 529 -20.37 6.91 15.89
CA MET A 529 -20.47 8.38 15.87
C MET A 529 -21.81 8.90 16.39
N GLY A 530 -22.82 8.03 16.59
CA GLY A 530 -24.19 8.43 16.92
C GLY A 530 -24.96 9.09 15.77
N ILE A 531 -24.36 9.21 14.59
CA ILE A 531 -24.94 9.89 13.43
C ILE A 531 -25.75 8.87 12.61
N LYS A 532 -27.04 9.17 12.39
CA LYS A 532 -27.89 8.39 11.49
C LYS A 532 -27.65 8.85 10.06
N VAL A 533 -27.41 7.89 9.17
CA VAL A 533 -27.28 8.13 7.73
C VAL A 533 -28.37 7.38 6.98
N ASN A 534 -28.88 7.99 5.91
CA ASN A 534 -29.93 7.39 5.09
C ASN A 534 -29.33 6.31 4.18
N GLU A 535 -29.62 5.04 4.42
CA GLU A 535 -29.18 3.91 3.57
C GLU A 535 -29.63 3.97 2.10
N LYS A 536 -30.60 4.83 1.77
CA LYS A 536 -31.07 5.08 0.39
C LYS A 536 -30.38 6.27 -0.28
N SER A 537 -29.57 7.04 0.44
CA SER A 537 -28.78 8.13 -0.14
C SER A 537 -27.64 7.56 -1.00
N ILE A 538 -27.10 8.34 -1.93
CA ILE A 538 -25.86 7.98 -2.62
C ILE A 538 -24.73 7.94 -1.59
N PHE A 539 -24.07 6.79 -1.42
CA PHE A 539 -22.85 6.68 -0.62
C PHE A 539 -21.65 7.09 -1.47
N ASP A 540 -21.21 8.33 -1.28
CA ASP A 540 -20.16 9.00 -2.05
C ASP A 540 -18.83 8.92 -1.28
N VAL A 541 -17.89 8.11 -1.74
CA VAL A 541 -16.77 7.65 -0.92
C VAL A 541 -15.41 8.10 -1.46
N GLN A 542 -14.66 8.81 -0.62
CA GLN A 542 -13.25 9.14 -0.85
C GLN A 542 -12.35 8.62 0.29
N ILE A 543 -11.82 7.41 0.13
CA ILE A 543 -10.93 6.76 1.10
C ILE A 543 -9.52 6.54 0.55
N LYS A 544 -8.58 7.40 0.96
CA LYS A 544 -7.17 7.39 0.53
C LYS A 544 -6.35 8.28 1.46
N ARG A 545 -5.02 8.15 1.41
CA ARG A 545 -4.10 9.08 2.10
C ARG A 545 -4.50 10.53 1.85
N LEU A 546 -4.39 11.39 2.86
CA LEU A 546 -4.68 12.79 2.67
C LEU A 546 -3.48 13.49 2.04
N HIS A 547 -3.69 14.12 0.89
CA HIS A 547 -2.64 14.83 0.15
C HIS A 547 -3.29 15.82 -0.81
N GLU A 548 -2.68 16.99 -1.02
CA GLU A 548 -3.19 18.01 -1.94
C GLU A 548 -3.52 17.46 -3.34
N TYR A 549 -2.62 16.69 -3.99
CA TYR A 549 -2.88 16.14 -5.33
C TYR A 549 -4.05 15.13 -5.38
N LYS A 550 -4.46 14.55 -4.24
CA LYS A 550 -5.61 13.63 -4.16
C LYS A 550 -6.93 14.37 -4.00
N ARG A 551 -6.86 15.69 -3.80
CA ARG A 551 -7.95 16.67 -3.87
C ARG A 551 -9.17 16.33 -3.01
N GLN A 552 -8.96 15.86 -1.78
CA GLN A 552 -10.04 15.90 -0.78
C GLN A 552 -10.58 17.33 -0.60
N LEU A 553 -9.74 18.34 -0.86
CA LEU A 553 -10.13 19.74 -0.88
C LEU A 553 -11.18 20.06 -1.98
N LEU A 554 -11.05 19.47 -3.18
CA LEU A 554 -12.04 19.62 -4.25
C LEU A 554 -13.40 19.00 -3.85
N ASN A 555 -13.36 17.80 -3.25
CA ASN A 555 -14.58 17.14 -2.77
C ASN A 555 -15.27 17.95 -1.67
N ILE A 556 -14.54 18.43 -0.66
CA ILE A 556 -15.17 19.24 0.39
C ILE A 556 -15.67 20.60 -0.14
N PHE A 557 -15.06 21.17 -1.19
CA PHE A 557 -15.61 22.37 -1.86
C PHE A 557 -16.95 22.08 -2.55
N HIS A 558 -17.10 20.91 -3.17
CA HIS A 558 -18.39 20.48 -3.72
C HIS A 558 -19.45 20.32 -2.62
N VAL A 559 -19.09 19.77 -1.45
CA VAL A 559 -20.00 19.71 -0.29
C VAL A 559 -20.42 21.11 0.17
N ILE A 560 -19.47 22.06 0.29
CA ILE A 560 -19.78 23.44 0.67
C ILE A 560 -20.69 24.11 -0.36
N TYR A 561 -20.45 23.88 -1.65
CA TYR A 561 -21.30 24.36 -2.74
C TYR A 561 -22.73 23.85 -2.59
N LEU A 562 -22.93 22.54 -2.46
CA LEU A 562 -24.27 21.97 -2.28
C LEU A 562 -24.95 22.50 -1.02
N TYR A 563 -24.20 22.66 0.07
CA TYR A 563 -24.73 23.26 1.29
C TYR A 563 -25.23 24.70 1.04
N ASN A 564 -24.42 25.55 0.39
CA ASN A 564 -24.80 26.91 0.05
C ASN A 564 -26.06 26.95 -0.86
N GLU A 565 -26.14 26.10 -1.87
CA GLU A 565 -27.31 26.01 -2.75
C GLU A 565 -28.58 25.60 -1.98
N LEU A 566 -28.47 24.67 -1.03
CA LEU A 566 -29.59 24.24 -0.20
C LEU A 566 -30.06 25.34 0.77
N LYS A 567 -29.16 26.20 1.23
CA LYS A 567 -29.51 27.36 2.07
C LYS A 567 -30.21 28.45 1.26
N ASP A 568 -29.74 28.70 0.05
CA ASP A 568 -30.32 29.73 -0.81
C ASP A 568 -31.65 29.27 -1.42
N ASN A 569 -31.77 27.98 -1.75
CA ASN A 569 -32.98 27.35 -2.25
C ASN A 569 -33.36 26.11 -1.42
N PRO A 570 -34.08 26.28 -0.30
CA PRO A 570 -34.52 25.17 0.53
C PRO A 570 -35.43 24.16 -0.20
N LYS A 571 -35.99 24.50 -1.36
CA LYS A 571 -36.84 23.60 -2.18
C LYS A 571 -36.07 22.86 -3.27
N LEU A 572 -34.75 23.01 -3.35
CA LEU A 572 -33.93 22.29 -4.31
C LEU A 572 -34.16 20.77 -4.19
N ASP A 573 -34.61 20.17 -5.30
CA ASP A 573 -34.83 18.73 -5.41
C ASP A 573 -33.49 18.04 -5.71
N LEU A 574 -32.79 17.68 -4.63
CA LEU A 574 -31.50 17.00 -4.68
C LEU A 574 -31.64 15.55 -4.20
N THR A 575 -31.02 14.63 -4.93
CA THR A 575 -30.94 13.22 -4.56
C THR A 575 -30.11 13.09 -3.30
N PRO A 576 -30.65 12.54 -2.19
CA PRO A 576 -29.94 12.52 -0.93
C PRO A 576 -28.56 11.88 -1.04
N ARG A 577 -27.56 12.44 -0.36
CA ARG A 577 -26.16 12.01 -0.47
C ARG A 577 -25.46 11.93 0.88
N THR A 578 -24.61 10.93 1.05
CA THR A 578 -23.77 10.77 2.23
C THR A 578 -22.32 10.68 1.77
N PHE A 579 -21.58 11.77 2.00
CA PHE A 579 -20.15 11.88 1.71
C PHE A 579 -19.36 11.19 2.82
N ILE A 580 -18.51 10.24 2.45
CA ILE A 580 -17.74 9.41 3.39
C ILE A 580 -16.25 9.56 3.09
N PHE A 581 -15.54 10.18 4.03
CA PHE A 581 -14.11 10.35 4.02
C PHE A 581 -13.43 9.36 4.97
N GLY A 582 -12.23 8.93 4.59
CA GLY A 582 -11.34 8.17 5.46
C GLY A 582 -9.90 8.35 4.99
N ALA A 583 -9.11 9.07 5.78
CA ALA A 583 -7.78 9.49 5.38
C ALA A 583 -6.89 9.76 6.58
N LYS A 584 -5.58 9.53 6.41
CA LYS A 584 -4.53 9.96 7.35
C LYS A 584 -3.61 10.96 6.64
N ALA A 585 -3.28 12.06 7.31
CA ALA A 585 -2.25 13.00 6.88
C ALA A 585 -0.89 12.62 7.49
N ALA A 586 0.22 12.84 6.79
CA ALA A 586 1.53 12.65 7.40
C ALA A 586 1.73 13.61 8.59
N PRO A 587 2.47 13.23 9.66
CA PRO A 587 2.56 14.03 10.88
C PRO A 587 3.07 15.47 10.65
N SER A 588 4.02 15.64 9.72
CA SER A 588 4.63 16.93 9.37
C SER A 588 3.86 17.73 8.29
N TYR A 589 2.78 17.17 7.72
CA TYR A 589 2.06 17.80 6.62
C TYR A 589 0.90 18.68 7.12
N HIS A 590 1.24 19.90 7.52
CA HIS A 590 0.32 20.85 8.14
C HIS A 590 -0.93 21.15 7.29
N LEU A 591 -0.75 21.47 6.01
CA LEU A 591 -1.88 21.79 5.12
C LEU A 591 -2.84 20.61 4.94
N ALA A 592 -2.32 19.38 4.86
CA ALA A 592 -3.17 18.19 4.85
C ALA A 592 -3.98 18.09 6.15
N LYS A 593 -3.35 18.24 7.32
CA LYS A 593 -4.08 18.23 8.61
C LYS A 593 -5.17 19.32 8.66
N GLU A 594 -4.92 20.48 8.06
CA GLU A 594 -5.89 21.55 7.95
C GLU A 594 -7.09 21.18 7.08
N VAL A 595 -6.88 20.46 5.96
CA VAL A 595 -8.00 19.91 5.16
C VAL A 595 -8.83 18.89 5.94
N ILE A 596 -8.21 18.03 6.79
CA ILE A 596 -8.97 17.14 7.69
C ILE A 596 -9.85 17.95 8.62
N LYS A 597 -9.28 18.99 9.23
CA LYS A 597 -10.01 19.89 10.13
C LYS A 597 -11.16 20.59 9.42
N LEU A 598 -10.96 21.06 8.18
CA LEU A 598 -12.03 21.65 7.36
C LEU A 598 -13.18 20.66 7.12
N ILE A 599 -12.86 19.41 6.76
CA ILE A 599 -13.89 18.37 6.56
C ILE A 599 -14.70 18.15 7.84
N HIS A 600 -14.05 18.08 9.00
CA HIS A 600 -14.74 17.93 10.28
C HIS A 600 -15.61 19.14 10.63
N THR A 601 -15.15 20.36 10.38
CA THR A 601 -15.93 21.55 10.67
C THR A 601 -17.15 21.66 9.75
N VAL A 602 -16.97 21.46 8.44
CA VAL A 602 -18.09 21.42 7.49
C VAL A 602 -19.07 20.30 7.85
N ALA A 603 -18.58 19.12 8.23
CA ALA A 603 -19.44 18.03 8.67
C ALA A 603 -20.27 18.38 9.91
N SER A 604 -19.69 19.09 10.88
CA SER A 604 -20.41 19.56 12.06
C SER A 604 -21.58 20.48 11.69
N LEU A 605 -21.34 21.43 10.78
CA LEU A 605 -22.37 22.36 10.32
C LEU A 605 -23.47 21.63 9.53
N VAL A 606 -23.09 20.89 8.50
CA VAL A 606 -24.04 20.20 7.60
C VAL A 606 -24.89 19.18 8.35
N ASN A 607 -24.30 18.38 9.24
CA ASN A 607 -25.02 17.29 9.88
C ASN A 607 -26.04 17.74 10.94
N HIS A 608 -25.90 18.95 11.47
CA HIS A 608 -26.78 19.53 12.51
C HIS A 608 -27.70 20.64 11.98
N ASP A 609 -27.58 21.04 10.71
CA ASP A 609 -28.47 22.04 10.12
C ASP A 609 -29.84 21.44 9.76
N TYR A 610 -30.88 21.92 10.43
CA TYR A 610 -32.28 21.53 10.18
C TYR A 610 -32.76 21.87 8.78
N ASP A 611 -32.25 22.95 8.17
CA ASP A 611 -32.65 23.38 6.82
C ASP A 611 -32.13 22.40 5.76
N VAL A 612 -31.00 21.72 6.02
CA VAL A 612 -30.46 20.69 5.12
C VAL A 612 -31.33 19.43 5.14
N ALA A 613 -31.99 19.13 6.26
CA ALA A 613 -33.00 18.07 6.40
C ALA A 613 -32.56 16.69 5.86
N ASP A 614 -31.35 16.25 6.24
CA ASP A 614 -30.75 14.96 5.85
C ASP A 614 -30.54 14.77 4.32
N ARG A 615 -30.69 15.82 3.50
CA ARG A 615 -30.41 15.77 2.06
C ARG A 615 -28.93 15.55 1.76
N ILE A 616 -28.04 16.13 2.57
CA ILE A 616 -26.62 15.80 2.56
C ILE A 616 -26.15 15.47 3.97
N LYS A 617 -25.24 14.51 4.07
CA LYS A 617 -24.49 14.16 5.29
C LYS A 617 -23.02 14.04 4.96
N VAL A 618 -22.15 14.42 5.91
CA VAL A 618 -20.70 14.33 5.77
C VAL A 618 -20.15 13.51 6.92
N ILE A 619 -19.46 12.42 6.61
CA ILE A 619 -18.93 11.47 7.58
C ILE A 619 -17.44 11.36 7.36
N PHE A 620 -16.65 11.58 8.41
CA PHE A 620 -15.23 11.27 8.40
C PHE A 620 -15.00 10.10 9.36
N LEU A 621 -14.59 8.95 8.83
CA LEU A 621 -14.28 7.77 9.61
C LEU A 621 -12.79 7.80 9.98
N GLU A 622 -12.52 8.02 11.26
CA GLU A 622 -11.15 8.11 11.78
C GLU A 622 -10.39 6.78 11.70
N ASN A 623 -9.07 6.89 11.72
CA ASN A 623 -8.12 5.77 11.73
C ASN A 623 -8.29 4.79 10.56
N TYR A 624 -8.45 5.33 9.34
CA TYR A 624 -8.56 4.52 8.13
C TYR A 624 -7.43 3.49 8.01
N ASN A 625 -7.82 2.22 7.92
CA ASN A 625 -6.96 1.03 7.80
C ASN A 625 -7.65 -0.03 6.91
N VAL A 626 -7.11 -1.25 6.85
CA VAL A 626 -7.69 -2.31 6.02
C VAL A 626 -9.06 -2.71 6.54
N SER A 627 -9.19 -2.97 7.84
CA SER A 627 -10.47 -3.36 8.45
C SER A 627 -11.60 -2.35 8.22
N LEU A 628 -11.29 -1.05 8.22
CA LEU A 628 -12.25 -0.01 7.92
C LEU A 628 -12.60 0.03 6.43
N ALA A 629 -11.62 -0.15 5.55
CA ALA A 629 -11.84 -0.26 4.11
C ALA A 629 -12.73 -1.47 3.75
N GLU A 630 -12.58 -2.60 4.45
CA GLU A 630 -13.40 -3.81 4.28
C GLU A 630 -14.89 -3.55 4.56
N LYS A 631 -15.21 -2.57 5.42
CA LYS A 631 -16.60 -2.16 5.70
C LYS A 631 -17.12 -1.12 4.70
N ILE A 632 -16.27 -0.17 4.30
CA ILE A 632 -16.67 0.94 3.44
C ILE A 632 -16.86 0.52 1.97
N ILE A 633 -15.91 -0.24 1.43
CA ILE A 633 -15.84 -0.54 -0.01
C ILE A 633 -17.09 -1.27 -0.53
N PRO A 634 -17.63 -2.31 0.14
CA PRO A 634 -18.83 -3.00 -0.33
C PRO A 634 -20.08 -2.12 -0.39
N ALA A 635 -20.12 -1.05 0.41
CA ALA A 635 -21.26 -0.14 0.54
C ALA A 635 -21.19 1.09 -0.38
N ALA A 636 -20.04 1.36 -1.01
CA ALA A 636 -19.86 2.54 -1.85
C ALA A 636 -20.76 2.48 -3.11
N ASP A 637 -21.44 3.59 -3.42
CA ASP A 637 -22.14 3.81 -4.68
C ASP A 637 -21.24 4.57 -5.65
N ILE A 638 -20.59 5.64 -5.16
CA ILE A 638 -19.59 6.42 -5.88
C ILE A 638 -18.20 6.22 -5.27
N SER A 639 -17.22 6.10 -6.16
CA SER A 639 -15.80 5.98 -5.86
C SER A 639 -15.07 7.24 -6.35
N GLU A 640 -14.66 8.10 -5.43
CA GLU A 640 -13.98 9.37 -5.75
C GLU A 640 -12.50 9.17 -6.06
N GLN A 641 -12.16 9.30 -7.35
CA GLN A 641 -10.82 9.06 -7.91
C GLN A 641 -10.29 10.31 -8.61
N ILE A 642 -10.37 11.41 -7.87
CA ILE A 642 -10.26 12.78 -8.39
C ILE A 642 -8.85 13.38 -8.27
N SER A 643 -7.79 12.58 -8.31
CA SER A 643 -6.43 13.12 -8.25
C SER A 643 -6.15 14.05 -9.44
N THR A 644 -5.34 15.10 -9.28
CA THR A 644 -4.92 15.94 -10.42
C THR A 644 -4.28 15.06 -11.49
N ALA A 645 -4.69 15.19 -12.75
CA ALA A 645 -4.15 14.35 -13.83
C ALA A 645 -2.62 14.44 -13.90
N SER A 646 -1.95 13.32 -14.21
CA SER A 646 -0.50 13.07 -14.17
C SER A 646 0.11 12.75 -12.80
N LYS A 647 -0.64 12.86 -11.70
CA LYS A 647 -0.09 12.74 -10.33
C LYS A 647 -0.34 11.38 -9.69
N GLU A 648 -1.39 10.66 -10.08
CA GLU A 648 -1.65 9.29 -9.61
C GLU A 648 -1.01 8.25 -10.54
N ALA A 649 -0.01 7.54 -10.03
CA ALA A 649 0.66 6.49 -10.79
C ALA A 649 -0.27 5.35 -11.23
N SER A 650 -1.26 4.99 -10.40
CA SER A 650 -2.19 3.91 -10.69
C SER A 650 -3.46 4.05 -9.86
N GLY A 651 -3.38 3.82 -8.55
CA GLY A 651 -4.55 3.67 -7.69
C GLY A 651 -5.07 2.24 -7.68
N THR A 652 -5.23 1.67 -6.48
CA THR A 652 -5.84 0.34 -6.28
C THR A 652 -7.16 0.42 -5.53
N GLY A 653 -7.50 1.56 -4.93
CA GLY A 653 -8.79 1.78 -4.27
C GLY A 653 -9.96 1.76 -5.26
N ASN A 654 -9.77 2.41 -6.41
CA ASN A 654 -10.70 2.38 -7.55
C ASN A 654 -11.04 0.96 -8.00
N MET A 655 -10.03 0.08 -8.15
CA MET A 655 -10.22 -1.31 -8.54
C MET A 655 -11.09 -2.08 -7.53
N LYS A 656 -10.92 -1.82 -6.22
CA LYS A 656 -11.69 -2.50 -5.16
C LYS A 656 -13.15 -2.09 -5.19
N MET A 657 -13.38 -0.79 -5.34
CA MET A 657 -14.73 -0.22 -5.40
C MET A 657 -15.46 -0.62 -6.68
N MET A 658 -14.77 -0.61 -7.83
CA MET A 658 -15.26 -1.15 -9.11
C MET A 658 -15.68 -2.62 -8.98
N MET A 659 -14.84 -3.46 -8.35
CA MET A 659 -15.13 -4.88 -8.13
C MET A 659 -16.34 -5.11 -7.21
N ASN A 660 -16.70 -4.12 -6.39
CA ASN A 660 -17.88 -4.14 -5.52
C ASN A 660 -19.05 -3.30 -6.08
N GLY A 661 -18.99 -2.91 -7.35
CA GLY A 661 -20.09 -2.26 -8.07
C GLY A 661 -20.26 -0.75 -7.83
N ALA A 662 -19.28 -0.08 -7.22
CA ALA A 662 -19.29 1.38 -7.18
C ALA A 662 -18.88 1.97 -8.54
N LEU A 663 -19.51 3.06 -8.94
CA LEU A 663 -19.16 3.80 -10.15
C LEU A 663 -18.09 4.84 -9.82
N THR A 664 -17.11 4.98 -10.71
CA THR A 664 -16.01 5.92 -10.50
C THR A 664 -16.39 7.30 -11.01
N VAL A 665 -16.21 8.31 -10.16
CA VAL A 665 -16.08 9.72 -10.55
C VAL A 665 -14.59 10.03 -10.49
N GLY A 666 -13.98 10.40 -11.61
CA GLY A 666 -12.53 10.50 -11.65
C GLY A 666 -11.97 11.30 -12.80
N THR A 667 -10.71 11.68 -12.63
CA THR A 667 -9.93 12.35 -13.68
C THR A 667 -9.32 11.35 -14.64
N MET A 668 -8.86 11.87 -15.79
CA MET A 668 -8.09 11.18 -16.82
C MET A 668 -6.66 10.82 -16.34
N ASP A 669 -6.56 10.03 -15.27
CA ASP A 669 -5.32 9.71 -14.57
C ASP A 669 -5.22 8.25 -14.10
N GLY A 670 -3.98 7.79 -13.89
CA GLY A 670 -3.67 6.48 -13.32
C GLY A 670 -4.45 5.32 -13.95
N ALA A 671 -5.02 4.47 -13.10
CA ALA A 671 -5.82 3.31 -13.52
C ALA A 671 -7.26 3.67 -13.89
N ASN A 672 -7.73 4.93 -13.69
CA ASN A 672 -9.07 5.33 -14.14
C ASN A 672 -9.18 5.23 -15.68
N ILE A 673 -8.09 5.55 -16.39
CA ILE A 673 -8.01 5.40 -17.84
C ILE A 673 -8.18 3.92 -18.23
N GLU A 674 -7.49 3.00 -17.54
CA GLU A 674 -7.61 1.58 -17.83
C GLU A 674 -9.00 1.04 -17.49
N ILE A 675 -9.64 1.55 -16.43
CA ILE A 675 -11.04 1.21 -16.10
C ILE A 675 -11.95 1.70 -17.22
N ARG A 676 -11.86 2.98 -17.61
CA ARG A 676 -12.65 3.59 -18.69
C ARG A 676 -12.46 2.86 -20.02
N ASP A 677 -11.23 2.55 -20.41
CA ASP A 677 -10.91 1.85 -21.66
C ASP A 677 -11.56 0.44 -21.70
N LEU A 678 -11.85 -0.17 -20.54
CA LEU A 678 -12.53 -1.47 -20.44
C LEU A 678 -14.05 -1.35 -20.37
N VAL A 679 -14.56 -0.47 -19.51
CA VAL A 679 -16.00 -0.36 -19.27
C VAL A 679 -16.70 0.48 -20.33
N GLY A 680 -16.01 1.44 -20.95
CA GLY A 680 -16.56 2.43 -21.87
C GLY A 680 -17.06 3.70 -21.17
N ASP A 681 -17.05 4.83 -21.88
CA ASP A 681 -17.38 6.16 -21.34
C ASP A 681 -18.78 6.22 -20.73
N GLN A 682 -19.71 5.40 -21.20
CA GLN A 682 -21.06 5.34 -20.64
C GLN A 682 -21.16 4.60 -19.31
N HIS A 683 -20.08 4.03 -18.75
CA HIS A 683 -20.10 3.28 -17.48
C HIS A 683 -19.15 3.84 -16.41
N ILE A 684 -18.60 5.03 -16.63
CA ILE A 684 -17.73 5.77 -15.71
C ILE A 684 -17.97 7.27 -15.88
N PHE A 685 -17.76 8.06 -14.84
CA PHE A 685 -17.95 9.51 -14.87
C PHE A 685 -16.58 10.20 -14.86
N MET A 686 -16.15 10.68 -16.03
CA MET A 686 -14.83 11.29 -16.21
C MET A 686 -14.95 12.80 -16.34
N PHE A 687 -14.02 13.55 -15.73
CA PHE A 687 -14.02 15.01 -15.77
C PHE A 687 -12.63 15.63 -15.69
N GLY A 688 -12.60 16.95 -15.87
CA GLY A 688 -11.44 17.80 -15.59
C GLY A 688 -10.35 17.74 -16.64
N LEU A 689 -9.23 18.39 -16.32
CA LEU A 689 -8.06 18.48 -17.19
C LEU A 689 -7.45 17.10 -17.49
N THR A 690 -6.92 16.98 -18.70
CA THR A 690 -6.06 15.87 -19.09
C THR A 690 -4.63 16.06 -18.57
N SER A 691 -3.86 14.97 -18.51
CA SER A 691 -2.44 15.02 -18.13
C SER A 691 -1.62 15.98 -19.01
N ASP A 692 -1.91 16.04 -20.31
CA ASP A 692 -1.18 16.91 -21.24
C ASP A 692 -1.50 18.39 -20.99
N GLU A 693 -2.75 18.73 -20.67
CA GLU A 693 -3.15 20.10 -20.31
C GLU A 693 -2.55 20.53 -18.97
N VAL A 694 -2.57 19.66 -17.95
CA VAL A 694 -1.93 19.92 -16.65
C VAL A 694 -0.44 20.20 -16.84
N LEU A 695 0.25 19.36 -17.61
CA LEU A 695 1.68 19.52 -17.89
C LEU A 695 1.94 20.80 -18.70
N HIS A 696 1.08 21.13 -19.66
CA HIS A 696 1.18 22.37 -20.42
C HIS A 696 1.11 23.60 -19.50
N TYR A 697 0.17 23.63 -18.55
CA TYR A 697 0.06 24.71 -17.58
C TYR A 697 1.29 24.81 -16.67
N TYR A 698 1.85 23.69 -16.21
CA TYR A 698 3.08 23.72 -15.41
C TYR A 698 4.30 24.24 -16.19
N GLU A 699 4.41 23.89 -17.47
CA GLU A 699 5.56 24.25 -18.30
C GLU A 699 5.46 25.68 -18.87
N HIS A 700 4.26 26.15 -19.20
CA HIS A 700 4.04 27.37 -19.99
C HIS A 700 3.23 28.45 -19.25
N GLY A 701 2.69 28.15 -18.07
CA GLY A 701 1.76 29.05 -17.38
C GLY A 701 0.41 29.14 -18.10
N GLY A 702 -0.30 30.27 -17.92
CA GLY A 702 -1.61 30.51 -18.57
C GLY A 702 -2.84 30.14 -17.71
N TYR A 703 -2.62 29.71 -16.46
CA TYR A 703 -3.65 29.52 -15.45
C TYR A 703 -3.49 30.56 -14.33
N SER A 704 -4.60 31.17 -13.91
CA SER A 704 -4.66 32.12 -12.78
C SER A 704 -5.80 31.74 -11.84
N ALA A 705 -5.47 31.28 -10.64
CA ALA A 705 -6.44 30.97 -9.59
C ALA A 705 -7.22 32.24 -9.17
N ARG A 706 -6.56 33.40 -9.20
CA ARG A 706 -7.18 34.69 -8.90
C ARG A 706 -8.22 35.11 -9.92
N ASP A 707 -8.01 34.78 -11.19
CA ASP A 707 -8.98 35.10 -12.24
C ASP A 707 -10.27 34.32 -11.98
N ILE A 708 -10.17 33.01 -11.70
CA ILE A 708 -11.34 32.19 -11.34
C ILE A 708 -12.04 32.75 -10.10
N TYR A 709 -11.29 33.06 -9.04
CA TYR A 709 -11.85 33.67 -7.83
C TYR A 709 -12.61 34.97 -8.09
N ASN A 710 -12.17 35.79 -9.05
CA ASN A 710 -12.83 37.05 -9.39
C ASN A 710 -14.01 36.89 -10.35
N THR A 711 -14.18 35.75 -11.01
CA THR A 711 -15.19 35.55 -12.06
C THR A 711 -16.24 34.48 -11.76
N ASP A 712 -15.96 33.53 -10.86
CA ASP A 712 -16.91 32.50 -10.45
C ASP A 712 -17.40 32.78 -9.03
N ASP A 713 -18.63 33.29 -8.91
CA ASP A 713 -19.24 33.66 -7.64
C ASP A 713 -19.35 32.48 -6.65
N ARG A 714 -19.46 31.23 -7.15
CA ARG A 714 -19.51 30.02 -6.31
C ARG A 714 -18.17 29.79 -5.63
N ILE A 715 -17.08 29.88 -6.40
CA ILE A 715 -15.71 29.77 -5.88
C ILE A 715 -15.38 30.94 -4.97
N SER A 716 -15.73 32.17 -5.38
CA SER A 716 -15.51 33.38 -4.59
C SER A 716 -16.14 33.24 -3.21
N ARG A 717 -17.42 32.82 -3.16
CA ARG A 717 -18.14 32.56 -1.90
C ARG A 717 -17.46 31.50 -1.04
N ILE A 718 -17.04 30.37 -1.60
CA ILE A 718 -16.37 29.31 -0.82
C ILE A 718 -15.07 29.83 -0.22
N LEU A 719 -14.23 30.49 -1.03
CA LEU A 719 -12.94 31.02 -0.58
C LEU A 719 -13.12 32.15 0.44
N ASP A 720 -14.13 33.01 0.27
CA ASP A 720 -14.49 34.03 1.24
C ASP A 720 -15.01 33.42 2.54
N GLN A 721 -15.77 32.33 2.51
CA GLN A 721 -16.21 31.63 3.72
C GLN A 721 -15.04 31.04 4.51
N LEU A 722 -13.99 30.55 3.84
CA LEU A 722 -12.74 30.14 4.49
C LEU A 722 -12.01 31.33 5.12
N ASN A 723 -12.01 32.49 4.46
CA ASN A 723 -11.26 33.67 4.92
C ASN A 723 -11.99 34.51 6.00
N SER A 724 -13.32 34.56 5.94
CA SER A 724 -14.19 35.38 6.82
C SER A 724 -14.54 34.71 8.14
N GLY A 725 -14.15 33.44 8.34
CA GLY A 725 -14.40 32.70 9.58
C GLY A 725 -15.78 32.06 9.67
N VAL A 726 -16.55 31.94 8.57
CA VAL A 726 -17.85 31.22 8.56
C VAL A 726 -17.70 29.78 9.04
N PHE A 727 -16.56 29.17 8.73
CA PHE A 727 -16.21 27.82 9.16
C PHE A 727 -15.33 27.79 10.41
N GLY A 728 -14.95 28.92 11.01
CA GLY A 728 -13.99 28.96 12.12
C GLY A 728 -14.62 29.32 13.46
N GLU A 729 -14.08 28.80 14.56
CA GLU A 729 -14.35 29.35 15.90
C GLU A 729 -13.51 30.62 16.17
N GLN A 730 -12.42 30.81 15.39
CA GLN A 730 -11.49 31.93 15.46
C GLN A 730 -11.39 32.65 14.09
N GLU A 731 -11.15 33.96 14.10
CA GLU A 731 -11.06 34.81 12.89
C GLU A 731 -9.97 34.41 11.87
N MET A 732 -9.09 33.45 12.20
CA MET A 732 -7.92 33.07 11.37
C MET A 732 -7.94 31.61 10.89
N GLU A 733 -8.95 30.82 11.24
CA GLU A 733 -9.02 29.39 10.90
C GLU A 733 -9.24 29.19 9.38
N PHE A 734 -8.48 28.31 8.73
CA PHE A 734 -8.52 28.00 7.27
C PHE A 734 -7.94 29.04 6.31
N LYS A 735 -7.35 30.13 6.81
CA LYS A 735 -6.69 31.13 5.95
C LYS A 735 -5.49 30.58 5.20
N ASP A 736 -4.78 29.61 5.75
CA ASP A 736 -3.63 28.99 5.08
C ASP A 736 -4.08 28.24 3.82
N LEU A 737 -5.25 27.58 3.82
CA LEU A 737 -5.85 27.00 2.61
C LEU A 737 -6.19 28.07 1.56
N TYR A 738 -6.81 29.17 1.99
CA TYR A 738 -7.13 30.30 1.11
C TYR A 738 -5.87 30.90 0.47
N TYR A 739 -4.84 31.19 1.27
CA TYR A 739 -3.57 31.72 0.78
C TYR A 739 -2.84 30.70 -0.08
N ASN A 740 -2.83 29.42 0.28
CA ASN A 740 -2.18 28.39 -0.53
C ASN A 740 -2.77 28.35 -1.95
N ILE A 741 -4.09 28.41 -2.08
CA ILE A 741 -4.77 28.44 -3.38
C ILE A 741 -4.43 29.71 -4.16
N LEU A 742 -4.58 30.91 -3.57
CA LEU A 742 -4.47 32.17 -4.34
C LEU A 742 -3.04 32.71 -4.49
N TYR A 743 -2.13 32.36 -3.57
CA TYR A 743 -0.74 32.80 -3.59
C TYR A 743 0.15 31.84 -4.39
N HIS A 744 -0.01 30.52 -4.18
CA HIS A 744 0.71 29.51 -4.95
C HIS A 744 0.01 29.12 -6.26
N ASN A 745 -1.04 29.86 -6.63
CA ASN A 745 -1.75 29.72 -7.89
C ASN A 745 -2.31 28.30 -8.10
N ASP A 746 -2.93 27.75 -7.05
CA ASP A 746 -3.63 26.46 -7.03
C ASP A 746 -2.85 25.35 -7.77
N PRO A 747 -1.74 24.87 -7.18
CA PRO A 747 -0.80 23.99 -7.88
C PRO A 747 -1.41 22.64 -8.31
N TYR A 748 -2.61 22.31 -7.82
CA TYR A 748 -3.31 21.06 -8.11
C TYR A 748 -4.64 21.27 -8.86
N PHE A 749 -4.88 22.47 -9.37
CA PHE A 749 -6.03 22.79 -10.23
C PHE A 749 -7.37 22.45 -9.56
N VAL A 750 -7.48 22.64 -8.25
CA VAL A 750 -8.73 22.50 -7.48
C VAL A 750 -9.80 23.43 -8.03
N LEU A 751 -9.49 24.71 -8.24
CA LEU A 751 -10.46 25.69 -8.75
C LEU A 751 -10.75 25.47 -10.23
N LYS A 752 -9.74 25.08 -11.02
CA LYS A 752 -9.89 24.89 -12.46
C LYS A 752 -10.78 23.69 -12.81
N ASP A 753 -10.70 22.61 -12.04
CA ASP A 753 -11.52 21.41 -12.22
C ASP A 753 -12.85 21.45 -11.44
N PHE A 754 -13.14 22.53 -10.70
CA PHE A 754 -14.33 22.63 -9.86
C PHE A 754 -15.64 22.55 -10.65
N ASP A 755 -15.76 23.34 -11.71
CA ASP A 755 -16.99 23.39 -12.53
C ASP A 755 -17.25 22.06 -13.28
N PRO A 756 -16.27 21.47 -14.01
CA PRO A 756 -16.44 20.14 -14.60
C PRO A 756 -16.77 19.03 -13.59
N TYR A 757 -16.27 19.15 -12.35
CA TYR A 757 -16.57 18.21 -11.28
C TYR A 757 -18.04 18.30 -10.83
N ILE A 758 -18.59 19.51 -10.71
CA ILE A 758 -20.01 19.73 -10.39
C ILE A 758 -20.90 19.19 -11.53
N GLU A 759 -20.63 19.56 -12.78
CA GLU A 759 -21.38 19.08 -13.95
C GLU A 759 -21.44 17.54 -13.98
N THR A 760 -20.31 16.90 -13.65
CA THR A 760 -20.22 15.44 -13.60
C THR A 760 -21.07 14.85 -12.48
N HIS A 761 -21.17 15.53 -11.33
CA HIS A 761 -22.04 15.12 -10.23
C HIS A 761 -23.53 15.29 -10.53
N GLU A 762 -23.91 16.23 -11.39
CA GLU A 762 -25.27 16.31 -11.93
C GLU A 762 -25.59 15.10 -12.81
N LEU A 763 -24.64 14.64 -13.63
CA LEU A 763 -24.80 13.42 -14.43
C LEU A 763 -24.91 12.16 -13.55
N VAL A 764 -24.13 12.10 -12.46
CA VAL A 764 -24.25 11.04 -11.45
C VAL A 764 -25.66 11.01 -10.87
N GLU A 765 -26.20 12.17 -10.50
CA GLU A 765 -27.53 12.29 -9.93
C GLU A 765 -28.62 11.84 -10.92
N GLN A 766 -28.55 12.28 -12.18
CA GLN A 766 -29.47 11.85 -13.24
C GLN A 766 -29.42 10.33 -13.43
N ALA A 767 -28.21 9.75 -13.46
CA ALA A 767 -28.02 8.32 -13.62
C ALA A 767 -28.53 7.52 -12.41
N TYR A 768 -28.37 8.03 -11.19
CA TYR A 768 -28.83 7.35 -9.97
C TYR A 768 -30.36 7.30 -9.87
N ARG A 769 -31.05 8.35 -10.37
CA ARG A 769 -32.52 8.39 -10.43
C ARG A 769 -33.10 7.32 -11.38
N ASP A 770 -32.34 6.92 -12.41
CA ASP A 770 -32.69 5.79 -13.26
C ASP A 770 -32.05 4.48 -12.75
N ARG A 771 -32.84 3.73 -11.98
CA ARG A 771 -32.45 2.45 -11.39
C ARG A 771 -31.85 1.47 -12.41
N SER A 772 -32.45 1.35 -13.60
CA SER A 772 -32.01 0.37 -14.60
C SER A 772 -30.65 0.75 -15.18
N ILE A 773 -30.47 2.03 -15.51
CA ILE A 773 -29.21 2.57 -16.01
C ILE A 773 -28.11 2.43 -14.96
N TRP A 774 -28.38 2.80 -13.70
CA TRP A 774 -27.41 2.71 -12.61
C TRP A 774 -26.91 1.28 -12.39
N LEU A 775 -27.83 0.32 -12.25
CA LEU A 775 -27.48 -1.07 -11.99
C LEU A 775 -26.77 -1.71 -13.18
N ASN A 776 -27.15 -1.36 -14.42
CA ASN A 776 -26.44 -1.82 -15.61
C ASN A 776 -24.98 -1.32 -15.63
N LYS A 777 -24.73 -0.05 -15.29
CA LYS A 777 -23.36 0.48 -15.14
C LYS A 777 -22.59 -0.25 -14.03
N SER A 778 -23.23 -0.50 -12.89
CA SER A 778 -22.61 -1.19 -11.76
C SER A 778 -22.19 -2.62 -12.12
N ILE A 779 -23.07 -3.41 -12.73
CA ILE A 779 -22.76 -4.78 -13.16
C ILE A 779 -21.68 -4.81 -14.23
N THR A 780 -21.70 -3.87 -15.16
CA THR A 780 -20.64 -3.76 -16.18
C THR A 780 -19.27 -3.54 -15.54
N ASN A 781 -19.18 -2.68 -14.53
CA ASN A 781 -17.95 -2.49 -13.75
C ASN A 781 -17.52 -3.77 -13.03
N ILE A 782 -18.43 -4.46 -12.35
CA ILE A 782 -18.13 -5.76 -11.69
C ILE A 782 -17.60 -6.77 -12.73
N ALA A 783 -18.24 -6.87 -13.89
CA ALA A 783 -17.89 -7.83 -14.93
C ALA A 783 -16.46 -7.64 -15.46
N TYR A 784 -16.05 -6.38 -15.71
CA TYR A 784 -14.71 -6.05 -16.19
C TYR A 784 -13.63 -6.06 -15.09
N SER A 785 -14.02 -6.02 -13.81
CA SER A 785 -13.08 -5.92 -12.69
C SER A 785 -12.10 -7.09 -12.59
N GLY A 786 -12.42 -8.25 -13.18
CA GLY A 786 -11.55 -9.42 -13.23
C GLY A 786 -10.16 -9.15 -13.83
N LYS A 787 -10.05 -8.20 -14.75
CA LYS A 787 -8.79 -7.75 -15.35
C LYS A 787 -7.80 -7.19 -14.32
N PHE A 788 -8.33 -6.58 -13.25
CA PHE A 788 -7.57 -5.95 -12.19
C PHE A 788 -7.24 -6.89 -11.03
N SER A 789 -7.43 -8.21 -11.20
CA SER A 789 -6.91 -9.19 -10.24
C SER A 789 -5.38 -9.12 -10.16
N SER A 790 -4.84 -9.13 -8.94
CA SER A 790 -3.40 -9.25 -8.70
C SER A 790 -2.84 -10.57 -9.22
N ASP A 791 -3.66 -11.59 -9.44
CA ASP A 791 -3.21 -12.86 -10.04
C ASP A 791 -2.68 -12.66 -11.45
N ARG A 792 -3.37 -11.82 -12.25
CA ARG A 792 -2.89 -11.46 -13.59
C ARG A 792 -1.57 -10.70 -13.49
N THR A 793 -1.48 -9.73 -12.59
CA THR A 793 -0.24 -8.95 -12.39
C THR A 793 0.92 -9.87 -12.03
N ILE A 794 0.74 -10.76 -11.04
CA ILE A 794 1.77 -11.72 -10.62
C ILE A 794 2.15 -12.69 -11.73
N GLN A 795 1.19 -13.18 -12.53
CA GLN A 795 1.51 -14.01 -13.69
C GLN A 795 2.42 -13.28 -14.68
N GLN A 796 2.15 -12.00 -14.97
CA GLN A 796 2.99 -11.20 -15.86
C GLN A 796 4.38 -10.95 -15.27
N TYR A 797 4.50 -10.63 -13.98
CA TYR A 797 5.80 -10.52 -13.32
C TYR A 797 6.56 -11.85 -13.37
N ALA A 798 5.89 -12.96 -13.06
CA ALA A 798 6.48 -14.29 -13.06
C ALA A 798 6.99 -14.71 -14.45
N SER A 799 6.23 -14.45 -15.52
CA SER A 799 6.61 -14.87 -16.88
C SER A 799 7.53 -13.89 -17.61
N GLU A 800 7.43 -12.58 -17.34
CA GLU A 800 8.13 -11.56 -18.13
C GLU A 800 9.38 -11.02 -17.42
N ILE A 801 9.46 -11.09 -16.09
CA ILE A 801 10.57 -10.53 -15.30
C ILE A 801 11.29 -11.63 -14.53
N TRP A 802 10.58 -12.30 -13.61
CA TRP A 802 11.21 -13.20 -12.63
C TRP A 802 11.57 -14.57 -13.21
N GLN A 803 10.89 -14.99 -14.29
CA GLN A 803 11.02 -16.30 -14.91
C GLN A 803 10.72 -17.44 -13.92
N LEU A 804 9.63 -17.31 -13.15
CA LEU A 804 9.19 -18.31 -12.18
C LEU A 804 8.27 -19.35 -12.83
N THR A 805 8.37 -20.57 -12.34
CA THR A 805 7.43 -21.65 -12.63
C THR A 805 6.55 -21.94 -11.41
N LYS A 806 5.33 -22.42 -11.66
CA LYS A 806 4.43 -22.86 -10.58
C LYS A 806 4.97 -24.15 -9.97
N ASN A 807 4.95 -24.25 -8.65
CA ASN A 807 5.45 -25.39 -7.88
C ASN A 807 4.36 -25.87 -6.92
N PRO A 808 3.34 -26.61 -7.43
CA PRO A 808 2.23 -27.07 -6.62
C PRO A 808 2.68 -28.10 -5.59
N ILE A 809 2.32 -27.87 -4.32
CA ILE A 809 2.52 -28.83 -3.23
C ILE A 809 1.41 -29.87 -3.30
N LYS A 810 1.79 -31.15 -3.31
CA LYS A 810 0.87 -32.29 -3.36
C LYS A 810 0.26 -32.59 -1.99
#